data_AF-A0A9D8MUM2-F1
#
_entry.id   AF-A0A9D8MUM2-F1
#
_cell.length_a   1.000
_cell.length_b   1.000
_cell.length_c   1.000
_cell.angle_alpha   90.00
_cell.angle_beta   90.00
_cell.angle_gamma   90.00
#
_symmetry.space_group_name_H-M   'P 1'
#
loop_
_entity.id
_entity.type
_entity.pdbx_description
1 polymer ?
#
loop_
_entity_poly.entity_id
_entity_poly.type
_entity_poly.pdbx_seq_one_letter_code
_entity_poly.pdbx_strand_id
1 'polypeptide(L)'
;MEGKGIKGKLRVIMVGIACLFQANVWSADTIHVETAGTLPALLEQAGRLVRITGRINGTDIKAIRERINAGKLTRLDIEEVRIVSGGEAYFGTHKTENDVIGDSMFYNLSKLTTVILPTSVKDIRKSAFQLTGISKVEVPDGVTNLGGAAFANCGSLKTVVIGRKVSRLGQAVFYNSPSITLVSAKPKTPPALDAYIFTAHPKIRVFSSVLAEYRASSWNQYGTIEGKLENYYEEEQDSSGVVNELASTFFEDYACTELKAEYKAMDDAALTEALVEAGMPEYMVDIALKIKNETWANYEKDFRIHEYKAYSDANYWNNKLKSTGGSFMGNPTGIYTTGSDPLYVFVDSDIPSDATLYIAGCAGNDLISSATQGKMLKKGLNVVDGVANALYYIIYTADTKSMTKTLDQWPEMKVHIEGGLVNGYYDLARHNEADYRAILRTAKHERFTVKGGQSLFNFKTSTYKNVWKRTIDKSICWFDSLTVWEKELMGICESVASGSRAGAPFYISGGEAFFPKYYNNPNFAIEGESTDGGYANSASFRTMYNTSGCVQSSFDVSKTSTFDDWCAAHECGHNNQKVITVEGGTEVSNNLFSNYIRFHTGLITSSGSPLATIMDEYARHEPFFTRSLNSQMRMYWQLYLYYHLAQHNTSFYPELFKALREDPLTLYSSNTGCLKFVRKVCEIAQEDLTEFFRIWGFFEPLNNHVVNDYGAHYMTVTQSDINNTLAEIGQYSKKNFEILFIEDRADYVLTTDFLTTAGKKRRESEKVGQCGDVGQFTDFLPGACAPSSYTYLQADSLYALSGEGGLGFLALDQNDDFVFVANAKHFCIPTSIGRDLKLYSYDADGSWHEITRAGNG
;
A
#
# COMPACT_ATOMS: atom_id res chain seq x y z
N MET A 1 -6.08 39.81 -30.84
CA MET A 1 -7.44 40.25 -31.18
C MET A 1 -8.41 39.65 -30.17
N GLU A 2 -9.42 40.40 -29.74
CA GLU A 2 -10.46 39.91 -28.82
C GLU A 2 -11.44 38.96 -29.53
N GLY A 3 -12.08 38.06 -28.78
CA GLY A 3 -13.15 37.19 -29.26
C GLY A 3 -13.88 36.50 -28.11
N LYS A 4 -14.98 37.09 -27.63
CA LYS A 4 -15.81 36.55 -26.54
C LYS A 4 -16.87 35.58 -27.06
N GLY A 5 -17.11 34.51 -26.30
CA GLY A 5 -18.25 33.59 -26.47
C GLY A 5 -17.81 32.12 -26.33
N ILE A 6 -18.49 31.22 -25.61
CA ILE A 6 -19.78 31.31 -24.90
C ILE A 6 -19.61 30.58 -23.55
N LYS A 7 -19.94 31.23 -22.43
CA LYS A 7 -20.08 30.57 -21.11
C LYS A 7 -21.55 30.26 -20.86
N GLY A 8 -21.90 28.98 -20.68
CA GLY A 8 -23.27 28.59 -20.35
C GLY A 8 -23.39 27.15 -19.84
N LYS A 9 -23.87 27.00 -18.59
CA LYS A 9 -24.34 25.76 -17.95
C LYS A 9 -23.28 24.68 -17.62
N LEU A 10 -22.53 24.92 -16.55
CA LEU A 10 -22.28 23.87 -15.54
C LEU A 10 -22.80 24.37 -14.19
N ARG A 11 -23.85 23.73 -13.65
CA ARG A 11 -24.46 24.09 -12.36
C ARG A 11 -25.17 22.88 -11.74
N VAL A 12 -24.41 21.93 -11.21
CA VAL A 12 -24.91 20.95 -10.22
C VAL A 12 -23.84 20.79 -9.13
N ILE A 13 -24.17 21.31 -7.95
CA ILE A 13 -23.70 20.92 -6.60
C ILE A 13 -22.19 20.73 -6.41
N MET A 14 -21.52 21.81 -6.00
CA MET A 14 -20.28 21.75 -5.21
C MET A 14 -20.64 22.09 -3.75
N VAL A 15 -21.22 21.14 -3.02
CA VAL A 15 -21.49 21.24 -1.56
C VAL A 15 -21.12 19.91 -0.90
N GLY A 16 -19.82 19.72 -0.71
CA GLY A 16 -19.25 18.74 0.21
C GLY A 16 -18.25 19.48 1.08
N ILE A 17 -18.68 19.93 2.27
CA ILE A 17 -17.83 20.73 3.15
C ILE A 17 -16.71 19.82 3.66
N ALA A 18 -15.48 20.14 3.28
CA ALA A 18 -14.28 19.48 3.78
C ALA A 18 -14.07 19.80 5.26
N CYS A 19 -14.73 19.04 6.15
CA CYS A 19 -14.28 18.86 7.52
C CYS A 19 -13.15 17.83 7.55
N LEU A 20 -12.00 18.22 6.98
CA LEU A 20 -10.72 17.58 7.24
C LEU A 20 -10.43 17.72 8.73
N PHE A 21 -10.76 16.69 9.52
CA PHE A 21 -10.07 16.47 10.79
C PHE A 21 -8.63 16.08 10.46
N GLN A 22 -7.78 17.10 10.33
CA GLN A 22 -6.36 16.92 10.48
C GLN A 22 -6.12 16.45 11.92
N ALA A 23 -6.01 15.13 12.08
CA ALA A 23 -5.20 14.54 13.15
C ALA A 23 -3.77 15.04 12.95
N ASN A 24 -3.51 16.22 13.50
CA ASN A 24 -2.20 16.84 13.44
C ASN A 24 -1.29 16.01 14.35
N VAL A 25 -0.46 15.17 13.75
CA VAL A 25 0.70 14.59 14.43
C VAL A 25 1.68 15.75 14.67
N TRP A 26 1.59 16.37 15.85
CA TRP A 26 2.49 17.44 16.26
C TRP A 26 3.70 16.86 17.00
N SER A 27 4.91 17.03 16.45
CA SER A 27 6.11 17.01 17.29
C SER A 27 6.23 18.35 18.02
N ALA A 28 5.64 18.46 19.20
CA ALA A 28 5.90 19.58 20.10
C ALA A 28 7.30 19.42 20.70
N ASP A 29 8.07 20.52 20.78
CA ASP A 29 9.24 20.54 21.65
C ASP A 29 8.74 20.30 23.09
N THR A 30 9.19 19.19 23.69
CA THR A 30 8.80 18.83 25.06
C THR A 30 9.84 19.36 26.03
N ILE A 31 9.45 20.31 26.86
CA ILE A 31 10.32 20.96 27.86
C ILE A 31 9.90 20.49 29.25
N HIS A 32 10.76 19.71 29.89
CA HIS A 32 10.58 19.35 31.30
C HIS A 32 11.16 20.43 32.21
N VAL A 33 10.35 20.96 33.12
CA VAL A 33 10.76 21.95 34.13
C VAL A 33 10.89 21.25 35.49
N GLU A 34 12.10 20.78 35.79
CA GLU A 34 12.42 20.13 37.07
C GLU A 34 12.24 21.10 38.25
N THR A 35 12.73 22.33 38.10
CA THR A 35 12.71 23.38 39.13
C THR A 35 11.91 24.58 38.63
N ALA A 36 10.81 24.90 39.32
CA ALA A 36 9.96 26.04 38.96
C ALA A 36 10.75 27.37 39.02
N GLY A 37 10.63 28.19 37.98
CA GLY A 37 11.35 29.44 37.76
C GLY A 37 12.45 29.36 36.70
N THR A 38 12.78 28.18 36.19
CA THR A 38 13.87 27.98 35.21
C THR A 38 13.40 27.94 33.74
N LEU A 39 12.09 27.89 33.48
CA LEU A 39 11.56 27.85 32.11
C LEU A 39 12.06 29.00 31.20
N PRO A 40 12.30 30.25 31.66
CA PRO A 40 12.81 31.30 30.79
C PRO A 40 14.12 30.94 30.07
N ALA A 41 15.03 30.23 30.76
CA ALA A 41 16.30 29.79 30.19
C ALA A 41 16.14 28.61 29.20
N LEU A 42 15.15 27.74 29.43
CA LEU A 42 14.84 26.61 28.54
C LEU A 42 14.10 27.03 27.26
N LEU A 43 13.48 28.21 27.28
CA LEU A 43 12.64 28.70 26.17
C LEU A 43 13.42 29.35 25.01
N GLU A 44 14.74 29.52 25.07
CA GLU A 44 15.48 30.25 24.03
C GLU A 44 15.42 29.57 22.65
N GLN A 45 15.39 28.23 22.59
CA GLN A 45 15.40 27.46 21.34
C GLN A 45 14.00 26.95 20.90
N ALA A 46 12.98 27.07 21.75
CA ALA A 46 11.69 26.41 21.54
C ALA A 46 10.85 26.98 20.38
N GLY A 47 10.16 26.11 19.64
CA GLY A 47 9.30 26.44 18.51
C GLY A 47 7.98 27.16 18.86
N ARG A 48 7.07 27.23 17.87
CA ARG A 48 5.75 27.89 17.98
C ARG A 48 4.68 27.09 18.73
N LEU A 49 4.97 25.83 19.00
CA LEU A 49 4.23 24.87 19.81
C LEU A 49 5.21 24.29 20.82
N VAL A 50 4.80 24.21 22.09
CA VAL A 50 5.61 23.64 23.17
C VAL A 50 4.69 22.82 24.08
N ARG A 51 5.10 21.59 24.42
CA ARG A 51 4.55 20.81 25.53
C ARG A 51 5.46 21.03 26.73
N ILE A 52 4.90 21.48 27.84
CA ILE A 52 5.65 21.72 29.08
C ILE A 52 5.18 20.69 30.10
N THR A 53 6.12 20.09 30.81
CA THR A 53 5.84 19.11 31.88
C THR A 53 6.64 19.49 33.14
N GLY A 54 6.29 18.96 34.30
CA GLY A 54 6.98 19.31 35.56
C GLY A 54 6.33 20.47 36.31
N ARG A 55 7.11 21.33 36.96
CA ARG A 55 6.61 22.32 37.95
C ARG A 55 6.88 23.75 37.50
N ILE A 56 5.86 24.61 37.46
CA ILE A 56 6.01 26.01 37.03
C ILE A 56 5.43 27.02 38.03
N ASN A 57 6.01 28.21 38.09
CA ASN A 57 5.61 29.32 38.97
C ASN A 57 5.43 30.64 38.19
N GLY A 58 5.24 31.77 38.90
CA GLY A 58 4.96 33.06 38.28
C GLY A 58 6.02 33.58 37.31
N THR A 59 7.31 33.25 37.52
CA THR A 59 8.40 33.60 36.60
C THR A 59 8.26 32.84 35.27
N ASP A 60 7.89 31.55 35.31
CA ASP A 60 7.70 30.73 34.13
C ASP A 60 6.47 31.17 33.32
N ILE A 61 5.35 31.42 34.02
CA ILE A 61 4.12 31.94 33.40
C ILE A 61 4.38 33.28 32.72
N LYS A 62 5.17 34.17 33.34
CA LYS A 62 5.57 35.46 32.74
C LYS A 62 6.27 35.24 31.39
N ALA A 63 7.25 34.35 31.31
CA ALA A 63 7.95 34.04 30.07
C ALA A 63 7.04 33.40 29.01
N ILE A 64 6.08 32.54 29.40
CA ILE A 64 5.05 32.01 28.50
C ILE A 64 4.22 33.16 27.90
N ARG A 65 3.73 34.10 28.74
CA ARG A 65 2.98 35.28 28.29
C ARG A 65 3.78 36.13 27.30
N GLU A 66 5.06 36.37 27.59
CA GLU A 66 5.97 37.15 26.72
C GLU A 66 6.15 36.49 25.35
N ARG A 67 6.38 35.17 25.29
CA ARG A 67 6.46 34.45 24.00
C ARG A 67 5.16 34.48 23.20
N ILE A 68 4.02 34.38 23.88
CA ILE A 68 2.72 34.45 23.21
C ILE A 68 2.51 35.85 22.62
N ASN A 69 2.77 36.91 23.39
CA ASN A 69 2.69 38.29 22.90
C ASN A 69 3.65 38.55 21.73
N ALA A 70 4.87 37.99 21.77
CA ALA A 70 5.81 38.04 20.65
C ALA A 70 5.32 37.26 19.40
N GLY A 71 4.32 36.38 19.51
CA GLY A 71 3.94 35.45 18.44
C GLY A 71 4.96 34.32 18.20
N LYS A 72 5.83 34.10 19.20
CA LYS A 72 6.78 32.98 19.25
C LYS A 72 6.14 31.72 19.85
N LEU A 73 4.98 31.81 20.49
CA LEU A 73 4.19 30.70 21.00
C LEU A 73 2.72 30.95 20.65
N THR A 74 2.06 29.99 20.01
CA THR A 74 0.66 30.13 19.55
C THR A 74 -0.26 28.99 19.99
N ARG A 75 0.35 27.90 20.48
CA ARG A 75 -0.31 26.71 21.00
C ARG A 75 0.47 26.27 22.24
N LEU A 76 -0.21 26.06 23.36
CA LEU A 76 0.40 25.75 24.65
C LEU A 76 -0.18 24.44 25.19
N ASP A 77 0.67 23.46 25.43
CA ASP A 77 0.29 22.24 26.11
C ASP A 77 0.96 22.21 27.49
N ILE A 78 0.14 22.20 28.54
CA ILE A 78 0.56 22.19 29.94
C ILE A 78 -0.20 21.11 30.73
N GLU A 79 -0.65 20.03 30.08
CA GLU A 79 -1.45 18.96 30.68
C GLU A 79 -0.81 18.31 31.91
N GLU A 80 0.50 18.05 31.83
CA GLU A 80 1.34 17.43 32.87
C GLU A 80 2.03 18.45 33.80
N VAL A 81 1.63 19.73 33.73
CA VAL A 81 2.20 20.77 34.59
C VAL A 81 1.58 20.74 35.98
N ARG A 82 2.41 20.94 37.00
CA ARG A 82 1.96 21.38 38.31
C ARG A 82 2.28 22.85 38.54
N ILE A 83 1.26 23.70 38.56
CA ILE A 83 1.40 25.12 38.94
C ILE A 83 1.69 25.18 40.44
N VAL A 84 2.76 25.88 40.84
CA VAL A 84 3.15 26.07 42.23
C VAL A 84 3.28 27.56 42.58
N SER A 85 3.05 27.88 43.85
CA SER A 85 3.28 29.23 44.39
C SER A 85 4.76 29.60 44.37
N GLY A 86 5.10 30.76 43.82
CA GLY A 86 6.47 31.29 43.81
C GLY A 86 6.77 32.14 42.59
N GLY A 87 8.03 32.56 42.45
CA GLY A 87 8.49 33.38 41.33
C GLY A 87 7.98 34.83 41.35
N GLU A 88 8.12 35.48 40.20
CA GLU A 88 7.68 36.86 39.97
C GLU A 88 6.15 36.99 39.82
N ALA A 89 5.65 38.23 39.80
CA ALA A 89 4.29 38.48 39.37
C ALA A 89 4.17 38.26 37.85
N TYR A 90 3.25 37.41 37.42
CA TYR A 90 3.12 37.05 36.00
C TYR A 90 2.35 38.11 35.18
N PHE A 91 1.48 38.89 35.82
CA PHE A 91 0.74 39.97 35.18
C PHE A 91 0.27 41.01 36.20
N GLY A 92 0.75 42.25 36.09
CA GLY A 92 0.46 43.29 37.07
C GLY A 92 1.00 42.90 38.45
N THR A 93 0.10 42.76 39.43
CA THR A 93 0.43 42.32 40.80
C THR A 93 0.14 40.84 41.07
N HIS A 94 -0.44 40.10 40.12
CA HIS A 94 -0.87 38.72 40.32
C HIS A 94 0.31 37.73 40.34
N LYS A 95 0.28 36.76 41.25
CA LYS A 95 1.30 35.71 41.46
C LYS A 95 0.65 34.32 41.40
N THR A 96 1.44 33.27 41.14
CA THR A 96 0.90 31.90 41.14
C THR A 96 0.55 31.43 42.54
N GLU A 97 -0.46 30.56 42.59
CA GLU A 97 -0.85 29.75 43.74
C GLU A 97 -0.84 28.27 43.32
N ASN A 98 -0.74 27.34 44.27
CA ASN A 98 -0.66 25.92 43.98
C ASN A 98 -1.93 25.43 43.28
N ASP A 99 -1.77 24.76 42.13
CA ASP A 99 -2.85 24.10 41.39
C ASP A 99 -4.01 25.06 40.97
N VAL A 100 -3.70 26.34 40.72
CA VAL A 100 -4.68 27.39 40.31
C VAL A 100 -4.26 28.11 39.03
N ILE A 101 -5.17 28.23 38.07
CA ILE A 101 -5.03 29.20 36.97
C ILE A 101 -5.53 30.55 37.49
N GLY A 102 -4.58 31.37 37.94
CA GLY A 102 -4.85 32.62 38.66
C GLY A 102 -5.48 33.73 37.82
N ASP A 103 -5.87 34.80 38.50
CA ASP A 103 -6.52 35.96 37.88
C ASP A 103 -5.68 36.52 36.74
N SER A 104 -6.32 36.74 35.59
CA SER A 104 -5.69 37.28 34.38
C SER A 104 -4.46 36.51 33.83
N MET A 105 -4.25 35.24 34.19
CA MET A 105 -3.04 34.46 33.84
C MET A 105 -2.68 34.45 32.35
N PHE A 106 -3.66 34.35 31.47
CA PHE A 106 -3.55 34.42 30.00
C PHE A 106 -4.36 35.59 29.41
N TYR A 107 -4.65 36.62 30.21
CA TYR A 107 -5.39 37.82 29.78
C TYR A 107 -4.70 38.54 28.61
N ASN A 108 -5.52 38.92 27.62
CA ASN A 108 -5.17 39.67 26.41
C ASN A 108 -4.05 39.03 25.56
N LEU A 109 -4.01 37.69 25.52
CA LEU A 109 -3.08 36.93 24.70
C LEU A 109 -3.76 36.45 23.40
N SER A 110 -4.13 37.38 22.54
CA SER A 110 -4.89 37.12 21.30
C SER A 110 -4.21 36.16 20.32
N LYS A 111 -2.89 35.96 20.43
CA LYS A 111 -2.10 35.00 19.63
C LYS A 111 -2.13 33.55 20.15
N LEU A 112 -2.68 33.29 21.34
CA LEU A 112 -2.90 31.93 21.85
C LEU A 112 -4.16 31.34 21.19
N THR A 113 -3.98 30.31 20.35
CA THR A 113 -5.04 29.69 19.53
C THR A 113 -5.47 28.30 19.99
N THR A 114 -4.63 27.65 20.80
CA THR A 114 -4.88 26.34 21.42
C THR A 114 -4.24 26.33 22.81
N VAL A 115 -4.96 25.81 23.80
CA VAL A 115 -4.40 25.52 25.12
C VAL A 115 -4.94 24.18 25.65
N ILE A 116 -4.05 23.33 26.17
CA ILE A 116 -4.42 22.13 26.93
C ILE A 116 -4.09 22.42 28.39
N LEU A 117 -5.06 22.26 29.30
CA LEU A 117 -4.96 22.72 30.69
C LEU A 117 -4.41 21.64 31.62
N PRO A 118 -3.71 21.99 32.71
CA PRO A 118 -3.12 21.00 33.60
C PRO A 118 -4.17 20.23 34.38
N THR A 119 -4.06 18.90 34.41
CA THR A 119 -5.03 18.02 35.09
C THR A 119 -5.09 18.24 36.61
N SER A 120 -4.04 18.79 37.21
CA SER A 120 -3.98 19.09 38.64
C SER A 120 -4.88 20.25 39.09
N VAL A 121 -5.26 21.16 38.18
CA VAL A 121 -5.90 22.44 38.50
C VAL A 121 -7.24 22.27 39.23
N LYS A 122 -7.46 23.13 40.24
CA LYS A 122 -8.67 23.15 41.09
C LYS A 122 -9.58 24.36 40.87
N ASP A 123 -9.04 25.44 40.34
CA ASP A 123 -9.73 26.73 40.17
C ASP A 123 -9.19 27.48 38.93
N ILE A 124 -10.08 28.13 38.19
CA ILE A 124 -9.74 29.01 37.05
C ILE A 124 -10.37 30.37 37.34
N ARG A 125 -9.55 31.36 37.70
CA ARG A 125 -10.03 32.62 38.29
C ARG A 125 -10.40 33.71 37.28
N LYS A 126 -10.62 34.93 37.77
CA LYS A 126 -11.24 36.03 37.02
C LYS A 126 -10.41 36.41 35.80
N SER A 127 -11.07 36.57 34.65
CA SER A 127 -10.44 37.01 33.39
C SER A 127 -9.26 36.14 32.91
N ALA A 128 -9.12 34.90 33.40
CA ALA A 128 -7.95 34.05 33.17
C ALA A 128 -7.54 33.92 31.69
N PHE A 129 -8.48 33.70 30.78
CA PHE A 129 -8.27 33.60 29.33
C PHE A 129 -9.04 34.68 28.54
N GLN A 130 -9.45 35.77 29.18
CA GLN A 130 -10.19 36.84 28.51
C GLN A 130 -9.33 37.48 27.40
N LEU A 131 -9.95 37.75 26.24
CA LEU A 131 -9.29 38.28 25.03
C LEU A 131 -8.17 37.36 24.48
N THR A 132 -8.36 36.04 24.53
CA THR A 132 -7.49 35.07 23.84
C THR A 132 -8.07 34.63 22.49
N GLY A 133 -7.22 34.07 21.62
CA GLY A 133 -7.59 33.56 20.30
C GLY A 133 -8.02 32.09 20.29
N ILE A 134 -8.26 31.48 21.45
CA ILE A 134 -8.47 30.03 21.59
C ILE A 134 -9.72 29.56 20.83
N SER A 135 -9.66 28.36 20.26
CA SER A 135 -10.73 27.79 19.43
C SER A 135 -11.51 26.63 20.09
N LYS A 136 -10.88 25.95 21.05
CA LYS A 136 -11.46 24.95 21.97
C LYS A 136 -10.92 25.23 23.36
N VAL A 137 -11.69 24.89 24.40
CA VAL A 137 -11.15 24.71 25.76
C VAL A 137 -11.79 23.51 26.44
N GLU A 138 -10.96 22.75 27.15
CA GLU A 138 -11.38 21.69 28.05
C GLU A 138 -11.03 22.09 29.47
N VAL A 139 -12.05 22.16 30.33
CA VAL A 139 -11.88 22.43 31.77
C VAL A 139 -11.61 21.08 32.46
N PRO A 140 -10.47 20.90 33.14
CA PRO A 140 -10.14 19.64 33.80
C PRO A 140 -11.19 19.22 34.84
N ASP A 141 -11.40 17.91 34.99
CA ASP A 141 -12.37 17.34 35.94
C ASP A 141 -12.06 17.65 37.41
N GLY A 142 -10.86 18.15 37.72
CA GLY A 142 -10.45 18.62 39.04
C GLY A 142 -10.97 20.03 39.42
N VAL A 143 -11.42 20.83 38.45
CA VAL A 143 -11.81 22.23 38.64
C VAL A 143 -13.19 22.33 39.29
N THR A 144 -13.32 23.16 40.32
CA THR A 144 -14.59 23.37 41.05
C THR A 144 -15.32 24.66 40.69
N ASN A 145 -14.59 25.69 40.26
CA ASN A 145 -15.13 27.01 39.92
C ASN A 145 -14.51 27.54 38.62
N LEU A 146 -15.33 28.23 37.81
CA LEU A 146 -14.86 29.13 36.76
C LEU A 146 -15.21 30.58 37.16
N GLY A 147 -14.19 31.42 37.30
CA GLY A 147 -14.29 32.79 37.74
C GLY A 147 -14.96 33.72 36.71
N GLY A 148 -15.35 34.91 37.19
CA GLY A 148 -16.01 35.90 36.35
C GLY A 148 -15.16 36.29 35.13
N ALA A 149 -15.80 36.36 33.96
CA ALA A 149 -15.18 36.66 32.67
C ALA A 149 -14.01 35.74 32.25
N ALA A 150 -13.83 34.55 32.85
CA ALA A 150 -12.64 33.73 32.63
C ALA A 150 -12.36 33.38 31.15
N PHE A 151 -13.38 33.27 30.30
CA PHE A 151 -13.29 33.01 28.86
C PHE A 151 -14.06 34.06 28.02
N ALA A 152 -14.21 35.28 28.55
CA ALA A 152 -14.92 36.35 27.87
C ALA A 152 -14.14 36.91 26.67
N ASN A 153 -14.84 37.38 25.64
CA ASN A 153 -14.26 37.98 24.43
C ASN A 153 -13.30 37.05 23.66
N CYS A 154 -13.50 35.73 23.75
CA CYS A 154 -12.73 34.74 22.99
C CYS A 154 -13.41 34.52 21.62
N GLY A 155 -13.18 35.45 20.68
CA GLY A 155 -13.90 35.50 19.41
C GLY A 155 -13.83 34.24 18.55
N SER A 156 -12.79 33.42 18.71
CA SER A 156 -12.57 32.16 17.98
C SER A 156 -13.11 30.91 18.67
N LEU A 157 -13.57 31.00 19.93
CA LEU A 157 -13.91 29.84 20.76
C LEU A 157 -15.19 29.17 20.24
N LYS A 158 -15.07 27.94 19.73
CA LYS A 158 -16.18 27.18 19.13
C LYS A 158 -16.76 26.12 20.04
N THR A 159 -15.89 25.47 20.80
CA THR A 159 -16.22 24.29 21.61
C THR A 159 -15.70 24.45 23.04
N VAL A 160 -16.54 24.10 24.01
CA VAL A 160 -16.24 24.21 25.45
C VAL A 160 -16.60 22.90 26.12
N VAL A 161 -15.70 22.34 26.92
CA VAL A 161 -15.97 21.16 27.75
C VAL A 161 -15.85 21.57 29.22
N ILE A 162 -16.92 21.37 29.99
CA ILE A 162 -17.00 21.70 31.42
C ILE A 162 -16.72 20.44 32.24
N GLY A 163 -15.66 20.48 33.06
CA GLY A 163 -15.18 19.34 33.85
C GLY A 163 -16.16 18.87 34.93
N ARG A 164 -16.08 17.58 35.30
CA ARG A 164 -17.03 16.87 36.19
C ARG A 164 -17.32 17.54 37.53
N LYS A 165 -16.35 18.23 38.14
CA LYS A 165 -16.48 18.84 39.48
C LYS A 165 -16.86 20.33 39.48
N VAL A 166 -17.06 20.94 38.30
CA VAL A 166 -17.42 22.36 38.23
C VAL A 166 -18.80 22.57 38.84
N SER A 167 -18.85 23.26 39.98
CA SER A 167 -20.09 23.59 40.70
C SER A 167 -20.67 24.96 40.35
N ARG A 168 -19.86 25.87 39.78
CA ARG A 168 -20.28 27.25 39.47
C ARG A 168 -19.61 27.82 38.22
N LEU A 169 -20.41 28.53 37.43
CA LEU A 169 -20.00 29.39 36.32
C LEU A 169 -20.19 30.87 36.71
N GLY A 170 -19.07 31.58 36.85
CA GLY A 170 -19.02 32.97 37.30
C GLY A 170 -19.54 33.99 36.29
N GLN A 171 -19.84 35.20 36.79
CA GLN A 171 -20.44 36.27 36.00
C GLN A 171 -19.72 36.50 34.67
N ALA A 172 -20.46 36.54 33.57
CA ALA A 172 -19.94 36.82 32.22
C ALA A 172 -18.84 35.85 31.71
N VAL A 173 -18.74 34.62 32.25
CA VAL A 173 -17.64 33.68 31.96
C VAL A 173 -17.37 33.43 30.46
N PHE A 174 -18.37 33.33 29.59
CA PHE A 174 -18.23 33.21 28.13
C PHE A 174 -18.85 34.40 27.37
N TYR A 175 -18.94 35.56 28.03
CA TYR A 175 -19.56 36.75 27.45
C TYR A 175 -18.78 37.28 26.25
N ASN A 176 -19.50 37.64 25.18
CA ASN A 176 -18.94 38.13 23.91
C ASN A 176 -17.98 37.13 23.23
N SER A 177 -18.25 35.83 23.38
CA SER A 177 -17.60 34.75 22.64
C SER A 177 -18.61 34.15 21.64
N PRO A 178 -18.90 34.83 20.51
CA PRO A 178 -20.05 34.52 19.64
C PRO A 178 -19.89 33.23 18.83
N SER A 179 -18.67 32.70 18.69
CA SER A 179 -18.38 31.50 17.90
C SER A 179 -18.76 30.19 18.58
N ILE A 180 -19.19 30.20 19.85
CA ILE A 180 -19.48 28.98 20.61
C ILE A 180 -20.72 28.30 20.04
N THR A 181 -20.53 27.13 19.43
CA THR A 181 -21.60 26.32 18.84
C THR A 181 -21.91 25.07 19.65
N LEU A 182 -20.98 24.60 20.48
CA LEU A 182 -21.13 23.40 21.31
C LEU A 182 -20.53 23.60 22.71
N VAL A 183 -21.30 23.21 23.72
CA VAL A 183 -20.88 23.08 25.12
C VAL A 183 -21.16 21.65 25.57
N SER A 184 -20.12 20.93 26.00
CA SER A 184 -20.23 19.60 26.59
C SER A 184 -20.10 19.73 28.12
N ALA A 185 -21.15 19.44 28.89
CA ALA A 185 -21.14 19.62 30.33
C ALA A 185 -21.15 18.27 31.07
N LYS A 186 -19.99 17.92 31.67
CA LYS A 186 -19.77 16.68 32.43
C LYS A 186 -20.35 16.63 33.87
N PRO A 187 -20.67 17.75 34.57
CA PRO A 187 -21.21 17.68 35.93
C PRO A 187 -22.51 16.86 36.05
N LYS A 188 -22.62 16.08 37.14
CA LYS A 188 -23.83 15.30 37.43
C LYS A 188 -25.02 16.16 37.88
N THR A 189 -24.77 17.36 38.37
CA THR A 189 -25.80 18.33 38.77
C THR A 189 -25.51 19.64 38.02
N PRO A 190 -26.51 20.33 37.46
CA PRO A 190 -26.29 21.57 36.70
C PRO A 190 -25.53 22.62 37.52
N PRO A 191 -24.37 23.11 37.06
CA PRO A 191 -23.60 24.13 37.77
C PRO A 191 -24.40 25.41 37.99
N ALA A 192 -24.22 26.04 39.15
CA ALA A 192 -24.82 27.33 39.47
C ALA A 192 -24.35 28.41 38.49
N LEU A 193 -25.28 29.21 37.97
CA LEU A 193 -25.01 30.25 36.98
C LEU A 193 -25.14 31.64 37.60
N ASP A 194 -24.07 32.42 37.49
CA ASP A 194 -24.13 33.87 37.67
C ASP A 194 -24.74 34.56 36.41
N ALA A 195 -24.82 35.90 36.41
CA ALA A 195 -25.39 36.64 35.29
C ALA A 195 -24.51 36.61 34.01
N TYR A 196 -25.17 36.63 32.83
CA TYR A 196 -24.58 36.82 31.50
C TYR A 196 -23.60 35.74 31.00
N ILE A 197 -23.83 34.46 31.33
CA ILE A 197 -22.90 33.34 31.03
C ILE A 197 -22.49 33.25 29.56
N PHE A 198 -23.45 33.10 28.63
CA PHE A 198 -23.21 33.04 27.19
C PHE A 198 -23.90 34.19 26.45
N THR A 199 -23.25 34.71 25.41
CA THR A 199 -23.89 35.57 24.38
C THR A 199 -24.28 34.81 23.12
N ALA A 200 -23.78 33.59 22.94
CA ALA A 200 -24.15 32.67 21.86
C ALA A 200 -25.28 31.73 22.30
N HIS A 201 -25.91 31.06 21.33
CA HIS A 201 -26.89 30.00 21.56
C HIS A 201 -26.37 28.62 21.14
N PRO A 202 -25.46 28.00 21.92
CA PRO A 202 -24.86 26.73 21.56
C PRO A 202 -25.83 25.54 21.69
N LYS A 203 -25.44 24.41 21.10
CA LYS A 203 -25.92 23.10 21.55
C LYS A 203 -25.22 22.77 22.87
N ILE A 204 -25.98 22.25 23.83
CA ILE A 204 -25.50 21.87 25.16
C ILE A 204 -25.66 20.35 25.26
N ARG A 205 -24.56 19.60 25.18
CA ARG A 205 -24.56 18.15 25.37
C ARG A 205 -24.33 17.83 26.84
N VAL A 206 -25.19 16.99 27.38
CA VAL A 206 -25.11 16.45 28.74
C VAL A 206 -25.31 14.94 28.70
N PHE A 207 -24.97 14.23 29.78
CA PHE A 207 -25.35 12.84 29.88
C PHE A 207 -26.87 12.72 29.81
N SER A 208 -27.35 11.72 29.08
CA SER A 208 -28.75 11.31 28.99
C SER A 208 -29.38 11.13 30.37
N SER A 209 -28.61 10.60 31.34
CA SER A 209 -29.03 10.42 32.73
C SER A 209 -29.35 11.72 33.49
N VAL A 210 -28.78 12.87 33.10
CA VAL A 210 -28.98 14.18 33.76
C VAL A 210 -29.72 15.20 32.87
N LEU A 211 -30.19 14.76 31.70
CA LEU A 211 -30.87 15.60 30.71
C LEU A 211 -32.09 16.34 31.28
N ALA A 212 -32.85 15.68 32.14
CA ALA A 212 -34.03 16.26 32.79
C ALA A 212 -33.64 17.41 33.75
N GLU A 213 -32.62 17.22 34.58
CA GLU A 213 -32.12 18.22 35.53
C GLU A 213 -31.61 19.47 34.81
N TYR A 214 -30.80 19.28 33.77
CA TYR A 214 -30.28 20.39 32.96
C TYR A 214 -31.40 21.17 32.26
N ARG A 215 -32.42 20.50 31.74
CA ARG A 215 -33.60 21.15 31.11
C ARG A 215 -34.50 21.89 32.12
N ALA A 216 -34.56 21.44 33.38
CA ALA A 216 -35.25 22.12 34.46
C ALA A 216 -34.47 23.31 35.04
N SER A 217 -33.14 23.32 34.87
CA SER A 217 -32.26 24.38 35.38
C SER A 217 -32.17 25.62 34.47
N SER A 218 -31.61 26.70 35.00
CA SER A 218 -31.28 27.94 34.27
C SER A 218 -30.31 27.79 33.10
N TRP A 219 -29.81 26.58 32.80
CA TRP A 219 -29.06 26.30 31.56
C TRP A 219 -29.96 26.36 30.31
N ASN A 220 -31.26 26.10 30.45
CA ASN A 220 -32.22 26.04 29.34
C ASN A 220 -32.39 27.38 28.58
N GLN A 221 -32.11 28.51 29.21
CA GLN A 221 -32.19 29.83 28.59
C GLN A 221 -31.05 30.12 27.58
N TYR A 222 -29.96 29.36 27.65
CA TYR A 222 -28.75 29.63 26.86
C TYR A 222 -28.66 28.84 25.56
N GLY A 223 -29.26 27.65 25.46
CA GLY A 223 -29.05 26.80 24.29
C GLY A 223 -29.93 25.55 24.23
N THR A 224 -29.79 24.78 23.15
CA THR A 224 -30.54 23.53 22.96
C THR A 224 -29.87 22.40 23.74
N ILE A 225 -30.55 21.82 24.73
CA ILE A 225 -29.99 20.76 25.60
C ILE A 225 -30.34 19.36 25.06
N GLU A 226 -29.31 18.56 24.75
CA GLU A 226 -29.38 17.21 24.18
C GLU A 226 -28.66 16.19 25.09
N GLY A 227 -29.28 15.03 25.35
CA GLY A 227 -28.66 13.89 26.03
C GLY A 227 -27.87 13.06 25.02
N LYS A 228 -26.59 13.42 24.83
CA LYS A 228 -25.67 12.84 23.84
C LYS A 228 -24.20 13.02 24.26
N LEU A 229 -23.94 13.08 25.57
CA LEU A 229 -22.57 13.17 26.08
C LEU A 229 -21.94 11.80 26.27
N GLU A 230 -22.73 10.73 26.30
CA GLU A 230 -22.24 9.34 26.25
C GLU A 230 -21.26 9.16 25.07
N ASN A 231 -21.69 9.57 23.86
CA ASN A 231 -20.89 9.59 22.63
C ASN A 231 -19.60 10.43 22.72
N TYR A 232 -19.50 11.36 23.68
CA TYR A 232 -18.29 12.17 23.88
C TYR A 232 -17.22 11.44 24.73
N TYR A 233 -17.59 10.38 25.46
CA TYR A 233 -16.64 9.53 26.19
C TYR A 233 -16.04 8.40 25.35
N GLU A 234 -16.59 8.13 24.17
CA GLU A 234 -15.99 7.25 23.15
C GLU A 234 -14.92 7.99 22.34
N GLU A 235 -15.09 9.31 22.12
CA GLU A 235 -14.23 10.11 21.22
C GLU A 235 -12.91 10.65 21.85
N GLU A 236 -12.83 11.02 23.15
CA GLU A 236 -11.71 11.89 23.62
C GLU A 236 -10.88 11.52 24.87
N GLN A 237 -11.24 10.61 25.83
CA GLN A 237 -10.42 10.48 27.08
C GLN A 237 -10.45 9.15 27.90
N ASP A 238 -9.25 8.57 28.11
CA ASP A 238 -8.71 7.79 29.27
C ASP A 238 -9.53 6.69 29.99
N SER A 239 -10.71 6.29 29.52
CA SER A 239 -11.45 5.16 30.09
C SER A 239 -10.69 3.82 29.99
N SER A 240 -9.91 3.65 28.91
CA SER A 240 -9.05 2.47 28.70
C SER A 240 -8.07 2.18 29.83
N GLY A 241 -7.50 3.20 30.52
CA GLY A 241 -6.53 2.97 31.58
C GLY A 241 -7.16 2.27 32.79
N VAL A 242 -8.29 2.80 33.24
CA VAL A 242 -9.08 2.23 34.35
C VAL A 242 -9.64 0.86 33.98
N VAL A 243 -10.16 0.69 32.76
CA VAL A 243 -10.69 -0.62 32.33
C VAL A 243 -9.58 -1.66 32.19
N ASN A 244 -8.37 -1.28 31.77
CA ASN A 244 -7.22 -2.17 31.74
C ASN A 244 -6.76 -2.59 33.15
N GLU A 245 -6.74 -1.66 34.10
CA GLU A 245 -6.42 -1.96 35.50
C GLU A 245 -7.45 -2.93 36.10
N LEU A 246 -8.75 -2.65 35.92
CA LEU A 246 -9.82 -3.55 36.33
C LEU A 246 -9.71 -4.91 35.63
N ALA A 247 -9.56 -4.95 34.30
CA ALA A 247 -9.44 -6.19 33.54
C ALA A 247 -8.26 -7.05 34.00
N SER A 248 -7.11 -6.44 34.33
CA SER A 248 -5.95 -7.17 34.87
C SER A 248 -6.20 -7.83 36.24
N THR A 249 -7.31 -7.48 36.92
CA THR A 249 -7.77 -8.20 38.11
C THR A 249 -8.46 -9.51 37.74
N PHE A 250 -9.30 -9.53 36.69
CA PHE A 250 -10.19 -10.65 36.35
C PHE A 250 -9.67 -11.59 35.25
N PHE A 251 -8.82 -11.10 34.34
CA PHE A 251 -8.31 -11.85 33.18
C PHE A 251 -6.83 -12.21 33.33
N GLU A 252 -6.41 -13.31 32.70
CA GLU A 252 -5.02 -13.78 32.66
C GLU A 252 -4.13 -12.93 31.72
N ASP A 253 -4.73 -12.24 30.75
CA ASP A 253 -4.03 -11.52 29.69
C ASP A 253 -4.71 -10.17 29.34
N TYR A 254 -3.99 -9.24 28.71
CA TYR A 254 -4.52 -7.90 28.40
C TYR A 254 -5.40 -7.89 27.14
N ALA A 255 -5.35 -8.94 26.31
CA ALA A 255 -6.35 -9.19 25.29
C ALA A 255 -7.70 -9.67 25.87
N CYS A 256 -7.78 -9.88 27.19
CA CYS A 256 -8.95 -10.40 27.88
C CYS A 256 -9.50 -11.66 27.20
N THR A 257 -8.66 -12.69 27.00
CA THR A 257 -9.10 -13.93 26.30
C THR A 257 -9.42 -15.10 27.23
N GLU A 258 -8.97 -15.06 28.48
CA GLU A 258 -9.29 -16.04 29.51
C GLU A 258 -9.43 -15.37 30.90
N LEU A 259 -10.47 -15.75 31.66
CA LEU A 259 -10.64 -15.36 33.06
C LEU A 259 -9.70 -16.17 33.95
N LYS A 260 -9.18 -15.54 35.00
CA LYS A 260 -8.42 -16.24 36.04
C LYS A 260 -9.26 -17.32 36.71
N ALA A 261 -8.60 -18.36 37.18
CA ALA A 261 -9.23 -19.58 37.69
C ALA A 261 -10.33 -19.33 38.73
N GLU A 262 -10.12 -18.39 39.66
CA GLU A 262 -11.07 -18.03 40.70
C GLU A 262 -12.38 -17.40 40.16
N TYR A 263 -12.31 -16.58 39.12
CA TYR A 263 -13.47 -15.93 38.50
C TYR A 263 -14.15 -16.86 37.48
N LYS A 264 -13.36 -17.66 36.76
CA LYS A 264 -13.86 -18.69 35.84
C LYS A 264 -14.68 -19.76 36.56
N ALA A 265 -14.36 -20.05 37.83
CA ALA A 265 -15.05 -21.03 38.68
C ALA A 265 -16.34 -20.51 39.36
N MET A 266 -16.62 -19.20 39.33
CA MET A 266 -17.88 -18.64 39.84
C MET A 266 -19.07 -19.06 38.98
N ASP A 267 -20.30 -19.00 39.50
CA ASP A 267 -21.49 -18.98 38.63
C ASP A 267 -21.65 -17.61 37.94
N ASP A 268 -22.60 -17.48 37.01
CA ASP A 268 -22.76 -16.25 36.22
C ASP A 268 -23.21 -15.06 37.07
N ALA A 269 -24.06 -15.28 38.07
CA ALA A 269 -24.57 -14.22 38.93
C ALA A 269 -23.46 -13.69 39.85
N ALA A 270 -22.68 -14.59 40.47
CA ALA A 270 -21.54 -14.21 41.31
C ALA A 270 -20.43 -13.51 40.53
N LEU A 271 -20.15 -13.92 39.29
CA LEU A 271 -19.20 -13.22 38.43
C LEU A 271 -19.69 -11.83 38.03
N THR A 272 -20.96 -11.69 37.64
CA THR A 272 -21.58 -10.38 37.34
C THR A 272 -21.52 -9.46 38.55
N GLU A 273 -21.87 -9.95 39.74
CA GLU A 273 -21.79 -9.18 40.99
C GLU A 273 -20.35 -8.70 41.26
N ALA A 274 -19.36 -9.60 41.23
CA ALA A 274 -17.95 -9.25 41.46
C ALA A 274 -17.40 -8.21 40.46
N LEU A 275 -17.77 -8.31 39.18
CA LEU A 275 -17.37 -7.34 38.15
C LEU A 275 -18.05 -5.98 38.37
N VAL A 276 -19.36 -5.96 38.66
CA VAL A 276 -20.13 -4.73 38.90
C VAL A 276 -19.68 -4.02 40.18
N GLU A 277 -19.39 -4.75 41.27
CA GLU A 277 -18.84 -4.20 42.51
C GLU A 277 -17.46 -3.56 42.31
N ALA A 278 -16.62 -4.16 41.46
CA ALA A 278 -15.33 -3.57 41.05
C ALA A 278 -15.49 -2.33 40.14
N GLY A 279 -16.70 -1.98 39.71
CA GLY A 279 -16.97 -0.86 38.81
C GLY A 279 -16.67 -1.15 37.34
N MET A 280 -16.64 -2.43 36.95
CA MET A 280 -16.47 -2.85 35.56
C MET A 280 -17.64 -2.31 34.68
N PRO A 281 -17.37 -1.74 33.50
CA PRO A 281 -18.43 -1.33 32.58
C PRO A 281 -19.29 -2.50 32.09
N GLU A 282 -20.58 -2.25 31.85
CA GLU A 282 -21.58 -3.25 31.42
C GLU A 282 -21.10 -4.09 30.21
N TYR A 283 -20.55 -3.45 29.16
CA TYR A 283 -20.02 -4.17 28.00
C TYR A 283 -18.86 -5.13 28.33
N MET A 284 -18.05 -4.83 29.36
CA MET A 284 -16.99 -5.73 29.82
C MET A 284 -17.54 -6.90 30.66
N VAL A 285 -18.67 -6.71 31.35
CA VAL A 285 -19.38 -7.80 32.04
C VAL A 285 -19.92 -8.79 31.01
N ASP A 286 -20.55 -8.29 29.95
CA ASP A 286 -21.04 -9.11 28.84
C ASP A 286 -19.89 -9.90 28.17
N ILE A 287 -18.76 -9.23 27.90
CA ILE A 287 -17.56 -9.86 27.33
C ILE A 287 -17.00 -10.94 28.28
N ALA A 288 -16.92 -10.67 29.59
CA ALA A 288 -16.43 -11.65 30.57
C ALA A 288 -17.30 -12.92 30.61
N LEU A 289 -18.63 -12.77 30.64
CA LEU A 289 -19.58 -13.89 30.59
C LEU A 289 -19.47 -14.66 29.26
N LYS A 290 -19.30 -13.95 28.15
CA LYS A 290 -19.15 -14.53 26.80
C LYS A 290 -17.90 -15.39 26.68
N ILE A 291 -16.78 -14.92 27.24
CA ILE A 291 -15.51 -15.66 27.33
C ILE A 291 -15.67 -16.89 28.20
N LYS A 292 -16.21 -16.73 29.42
CA LYS A 292 -16.40 -17.81 30.39
C LYS A 292 -17.20 -18.97 29.82
N ASN A 293 -18.32 -18.65 29.17
CA ASN A 293 -19.32 -19.61 28.71
C ASN A 293 -19.15 -19.99 27.23
N GLU A 294 -18.09 -19.51 26.58
CA GLU A 294 -17.75 -19.72 25.15
C GLU A 294 -18.93 -19.51 24.18
N THR A 295 -19.78 -18.50 24.43
CA THR A 295 -21.08 -18.34 23.73
C THR A 295 -21.00 -17.74 22.32
N TRP A 296 -19.81 -17.78 21.70
CA TRP A 296 -19.61 -17.39 20.30
C TRP A 296 -20.26 -18.39 19.34
N ALA A 297 -20.94 -17.88 18.30
CA ALA A 297 -21.62 -18.74 17.33
C ALA A 297 -20.63 -19.29 16.28
N ASN A 298 -20.70 -20.59 15.98
CA ASN A 298 -19.91 -21.22 14.90
C ASN A 298 -18.40 -20.94 15.04
N TYR A 299 -17.77 -20.40 14.00
CA TYR A 299 -16.35 -20.03 13.92
C TYR A 299 -16.05 -18.61 14.43
N GLU A 300 -16.98 -17.93 15.13
CA GLU A 300 -16.77 -16.53 15.52
C GLU A 300 -15.52 -16.31 16.40
N LYS A 301 -15.18 -17.27 17.27
CA LYS A 301 -14.01 -17.19 18.16
C LYS A 301 -12.70 -17.02 17.36
N ASP A 302 -12.56 -17.73 16.24
CA ASP A 302 -11.35 -17.77 15.38
C ASP A 302 -11.06 -16.47 14.62
N PHE A 303 -12.03 -15.56 14.59
CA PHE A 303 -11.93 -14.22 14.00
C PHE A 303 -11.93 -13.10 15.05
N ARG A 304 -12.51 -13.38 16.23
CA ARG A 304 -12.53 -12.45 17.36
C ARG A 304 -11.21 -12.46 18.10
N ILE A 305 -10.61 -13.62 18.35
CA ILE A 305 -9.31 -13.77 19.03
C ILE A 305 -8.30 -14.32 18.02
N HIS A 306 -7.28 -13.52 17.68
CA HIS A 306 -6.28 -13.92 16.69
C HIS A 306 -4.91 -13.27 16.95
N GLU A 307 -3.85 -13.91 16.45
CA GLU A 307 -2.48 -13.42 16.49
C GLU A 307 -2.11 -12.87 15.11
N TYR A 308 -1.58 -11.65 15.08
CA TYR A 308 -1.31 -10.91 13.84
C TYR A 308 0.19 -10.69 13.68
N LYS A 309 0.77 -11.27 12.63
CA LYS A 309 2.20 -11.12 12.29
C LYS A 309 2.55 -9.73 11.78
N ALA A 310 3.81 -9.33 11.93
CA ALA A 310 4.34 -8.08 11.40
C ALA A 310 4.40 -8.07 9.86
N TYR A 311 4.08 -6.93 9.27
CA TYR A 311 4.37 -6.62 7.88
C TYR A 311 5.34 -5.44 7.76
N SER A 312 6.04 -5.34 6.63
CA SER A 312 6.88 -4.19 6.33
C SER A 312 6.09 -2.94 5.90
N ASP A 313 6.71 -1.76 5.97
CA ASP A 313 6.14 -0.51 5.44
C ASP A 313 6.06 -0.55 3.91
N ALA A 314 4.85 -0.74 3.37
CA ALA A 314 4.63 -0.85 1.94
C ALA A 314 5.02 0.42 1.16
N ASN A 315 4.91 1.61 1.75
CA ASN A 315 5.29 2.86 1.08
C ASN A 315 6.81 2.92 0.88
N TYR A 316 7.57 2.56 1.92
CA TYR A 316 9.03 2.48 1.83
C TYR A 316 9.47 1.46 0.78
N TRP A 317 8.93 0.24 0.83
CA TRP A 317 9.36 -0.84 -0.07
C TRP A 317 8.91 -0.62 -1.52
N ASN A 318 7.68 -0.18 -1.77
CA ASN A 318 7.24 0.21 -3.11
C ASN A 318 8.17 1.27 -3.71
N ASN A 319 8.54 2.32 -2.96
CA ASN A 319 9.49 3.34 -3.43
C ASN A 319 10.94 2.82 -3.61
N LYS A 320 11.42 1.94 -2.73
CA LYS A 320 12.77 1.35 -2.82
C LYS A 320 12.89 0.41 -4.02
N LEU A 321 11.89 -0.45 -4.22
CA LEU A 321 11.84 -1.44 -5.30
C LEU A 321 11.36 -0.85 -6.64
N LYS A 322 10.90 0.40 -6.63
CA LYS A 322 10.21 1.08 -7.76
C LYS A 322 8.94 0.35 -8.20
N SER A 323 8.32 -0.40 -7.28
CA SER A 323 7.06 -1.12 -7.46
C SER A 323 5.87 -0.30 -6.93
N THR A 324 4.65 -0.73 -7.22
CA THR A 324 3.40 -0.19 -6.62
C THR A 324 2.54 -1.25 -5.94
N GLY A 325 2.86 -2.54 -6.07
CA GLY A 325 1.94 -3.64 -5.76
C GLY A 325 1.85 -4.06 -4.29
N GLY A 326 2.88 -3.76 -3.47
CA GLY A 326 2.90 -4.15 -2.06
C GLY A 326 1.78 -3.47 -1.27
N SER A 327 0.95 -4.25 -0.57
CA SER A 327 -0.23 -3.75 0.15
C SER A 327 -0.07 -3.73 1.67
N PHE A 328 -0.85 -2.89 2.36
CA PHE A 328 -1.00 -2.92 3.83
C PHE A 328 -2.10 -3.90 4.30
N MET A 329 -2.87 -4.50 3.38
CA MET A 329 -4.06 -5.31 3.66
C MET A 329 -3.79 -6.72 4.23
N GLY A 330 -2.55 -7.05 4.64
CA GLY A 330 -2.09 -8.42 4.90
C GLY A 330 -2.65 -9.14 6.14
N ASN A 331 -3.41 -8.43 6.97
CA ASN A 331 -3.93 -8.89 8.25
C ASN A 331 -5.45 -8.59 8.37
N PRO A 332 -6.31 -9.26 7.58
CA PRO A 332 -7.76 -9.17 7.71
C PRO A 332 -8.23 -9.70 9.07
N THR A 333 -9.23 -9.06 9.67
CA THR A 333 -9.87 -9.56 10.90
C THR A 333 -11.03 -10.52 10.59
N GLY A 334 -11.71 -10.33 9.46
CA GLY A 334 -12.99 -10.98 9.17
C GLY A 334 -14.19 -10.35 9.90
N ILE A 335 -14.00 -9.19 10.55
CA ILE A 335 -15.03 -8.44 11.26
C ILE A 335 -15.43 -7.22 10.43
N TYR A 336 -16.72 -6.87 10.45
CA TYR A 336 -17.28 -5.70 9.79
C TYR A 336 -18.33 -4.99 10.65
N THR A 337 -18.58 -3.71 10.38
CA THR A 337 -19.65 -2.92 11.01
C THR A 337 -20.66 -2.43 9.99
N THR A 338 -21.92 -2.28 10.40
CA THR A 338 -23.02 -1.75 9.56
C THR A 338 -23.36 -0.28 9.83
N GLY A 339 -22.80 0.30 10.88
CA GLY A 339 -23.04 1.67 11.33
C GLY A 339 -21.87 2.19 12.15
N SER A 340 -22.14 3.13 13.07
CA SER A 340 -21.15 3.74 13.96
C SER A 340 -20.90 2.97 15.27
N ASP A 341 -21.51 1.79 15.43
CA ASP A 341 -21.39 1.00 16.66
C ASP A 341 -19.92 0.63 16.92
N PRO A 342 -19.41 0.78 18.16
CA PRO A 342 -18.00 0.61 18.45
C PRO A 342 -17.52 -0.84 18.35
N LEU A 343 -16.24 -1.00 18.00
CA LEU A 343 -15.47 -2.21 18.26
C LEU A 343 -14.64 -2.03 19.53
N TYR A 344 -14.59 -3.06 20.36
CA TYR A 344 -13.73 -3.14 21.55
C TYR A 344 -12.53 -4.02 21.19
N VAL A 345 -11.36 -3.40 21.01
CA VAL A 345 -10.14 -4.03 20.52
C VAL A 345 -9.11 -4.10 21.64
N PHE A 346 -8.87 -5.29 22.17
CA PHE A 346 -7.92 -5.55 23.25
C PHE A 346 -6.61 -6.10 22.66
N VAL A 347 -5.48 -5.50 23.01
CA VAL A 347 -4.14 -5.92 22.56
C VAL A 347 -3.35 -6.45 23.75
N ASP A 348 -2.79 -7.65 23.65
CA ASP A 348 -2.18 -8.31 24.82
C ASP A 348 -0.84 -7.69 25.26
N SER A 349 0.02 -7.36 24.29
CA SER A 349 1.41 -6.99 24.54
C SER A 349 1.70 -5.52 24.25
N ASP A 350 2.79 -5.04 24.83
CA ASP A 350 3.35 -3.74 24.47
C ASP A 350 3.90 -3.79 23.04
N ILE A 351 3.58 -2.77 22.24
CA ILE A 351 3.98 -2.71 20.84
C ILE A 351 5.49 -2.42 20.79
N PRO A 352 6.29 -3.21 20.03
CA PRO A 352 7.72 -2.96 19.90
C PRO A 352 8.03 -1.53 19.45
N SER A 353 9.05 -0.90 20.03
CA SER A 353 9.41 0.50 19.75
C SER A 353 9.87 0.77 18.30
N ASP A 354 10.19 -0.30 17.57
CA ASP A 354 10.54 -0.33 16.15
C ASP A 354 9.36 -0.79 15.27
N ALA A 355 8.12 -0.68 15.75
CA ALA A 355 6.91 -1.03 15.02
C ALA A 355 5.70 -0.12 15.38
N THR A 356 4.66 -0.16 14.55
CA THR A 356 3.36 0.50 14.81
C THR A 356 2.22 -0.50 14.67
N LEU A 357 1.17 -0.34 15.49
CA LEU A 357 -0.04 -1.15 15.44
C LEU A 357 -1.27 -0.24 15.29
N TYR A 358 -2.00 -0.41 14.20
CA TYR A 358 -3.21 0.35 13.89
C TYR A 358 -4.33 -0.60 13.48
N ILE A 359 -5.57 -0.10 13.47
CA ILE A 359 -6.72 -0.79 12.89
C ILE A 359 -7.53 0.16 12.01
N ALA A 360 -7.90 -0.30 10.82
CA ALA A 360 -8.69 0.46 9.86
C ALA A 360 -9.83 -0.39 9.28
N GLY A 361 -10.99 0.23 9.11
CA GLY A 361 -12.09 -0.30 8.30
C GLY A 361 -11.98 0.18 6.84
N CYS A 362 -12.28 -0.70 5.89
CA CYS A 362 -12.34 -0.39 4.46
C CYS A 362 -13.73 -0.74 3.91
N ALA A 363 -14.46 0.26 3.40
CA ALA A 363 -15.78 0.06 2.81
C ALA A 363 -15.68 -0.14 1.29
N GLY A 364 -16.43 -1.11 0.75
CA GLY A 364 -16.45 -1.40 -0.68
C GLY A 364 -15.05 -1.53 -1.31
N ASN A 365 -14.69 -0.57 -2.16
CA ASN A 365 -13.42 -0.48 -2.90
C ASN A 365 -12.35 0.39 -2.21
N ASP A 366 -12.49 0.72 -0.93
CA ASP A 366 -11.43 1.42 -0.17
C ASP A 366 -10.15 0.59 -0.02
N LEU A 367 -9.03 1.27 0.27
CA LEU A 367 -7.72 0.66 0.48
C LEU A 367 -6.97 1.32 1.65
N ILE A 368 -5.97 0.62 2.18
CA ILE A 368 -5.04 1.15 3.17
C ILE A 368 -3.75 1.59 2.46
N SER A 369 -3.42 2.88 2.57
CA SER A 369 -2.25 3.52 1.93
C SER A 369 -1.22 4.04 2.93
N SER A 370 -1.43 3.86 4.23
CA SER A 370 -0.48 4.25 5.28
C SER A 370 -0.45 3.25 6.43
N ALA A 371 0.76 3.02 6.97
CA ALA A 371 1.02 2.31 8.23
C ALA A 371 0.33 2.93 9.46
N THR A 372 -0.16 4.18 9.32
CA THR A 372 -0.83 4.96 10.37
C THR A 372 -2.29 5.30 10.05
N GLN A 373 -2.89 4.60 9.07
CA GLN A 373 -4.29 4.81 8.70
C GLN A 373 -5.23 4.18 9.74
N GLY A 374 -6.36 4.84 10.03
CA GLY A 374 -7.30 4.38 11.05
C GLY A 374 -6.88 4.74 12.48
N LYS A 375 -7.24 3.91 13.47
CA LYS A 375 -6.98 4.16 14.89
C LYS A 375 -5.71 3.48 15.33
N MET A 376 -4.80 4.23 15.98
CA MET A 376 -3.64 3.65 16.65
C MET A 376 -4.11 2.79 17.82
N LEU A 377 -3.57 1.59 17.92
CA LEU A 377 -3.81 0.69 19.04
C LEU A 377 -2.68 0.82 20.08
N LYS A 378 -3.01 0.46 21.32
CA LYS A 378 -2.08 0.29 22.45
C LYS A 378 -2.48 -0.96 23.24
N LYS A 379 -1.62 -1.41 24.15
CA LYS A 379 -1.88 -2.52 25.06
C LYS A 379 -3.19 -2.32 25.86
N GLY A 380 -3.91 -3.43 26.07
CA GLY A 380 -5.25 -3.49 26.63
C GLY A 380 -6.31 -2.93 25.68
N LEU A 381 -7.40 -2.41 26.24
CA LEU A 381 -8.58 -1.93 25.54
C LEU A 381 -8.32 -0.67 24.68
N ASN A 382 -8.84 -0.73 23.47
CA ASN A 382 -9.01 0.37 22.53
C ASN A 382 -10.46 0.33 22.02
N VAL A 383 -11.21 1.44 22.17
CA VAL A 383 -12.54 1.58 21.54
C VAL A 383 -12.32 2.14 20.13
N VAL A 384 -12.89 1.53 19.09
CA VAL A 384 -12.74 1.96 17.69
C VAL A 384 -14.12 2.23 17.11
N ASP A 385 -14.30 3.41 16.53
CA ASP A 385 -15.60 3.82 15.98
C ASP A 385 -15.97 2.97 14.76
N GLY A 386 -17.24 2.57 14.70
CA GLY A 386 -17.78 1.81 13.57
C GLY A 386 -17.77 2.62 12.27
N VAL A 387 -17.36 1.99 11.18
CA VAL A 387 -17.48 2.55 9.83
C VAL A 387 -18.52 1.74 9.07
N ALA A 388 -19.54 2.41 8.52
CA ALA A 388 -20.65 1.73 7.87
C ALA A 388 -20.19 0.91 6.66
N ASN A 389 -20.53 -0.38 6.64
CA ASN A 389 -20.21 -1.35 5.59
C ASN A 389 -18.69 -1.51 5.34
N ALA A 390 -17.89 -1.54 6.41
CA ALA A 390 -16.43 -1.65 6.35
C ALA A 390 -15.91 -2.97 6.93
N LEU A 391 -15.06 -3.68 6.17
CA LEU A 391 -14.24 -4.80 6.67
C LEU A 391 -12.98 -4.27 7.35
N TYR A 392 -12.64 -4.81 8.52
CA TYR A 392 -11.50 -4.33 9.31
C TYR A 392 -10.21 -5.14 9.07
N TYR A 393 -9.09 -4.42 9.16
CA TYR A 393 -7.74 -4.96 9.00
C TYR A 393 -6.84 -4.41 10.12
N ILE A 394 -5.99 -5.27 10.69
CA ILE A 394 -4.92 -4.86 11.60
C ILE A 394 -3.70 -4.46 10.78
N ILE A 395 -3.20 -3.24 10.98
CA ILE A 395 -2.02 -2.71 10.31
C ILE A 395 -0.87 -2.79 11.31
N TYR A 396 -0.22 -3.95 11.39
CA TYR A 396 0.97 -4.14 12.20
C TYR A 396 2.22 -3.98 11.33
N THR A 397 2.89 -2.83 11.46
CA THR A 397 4.00 -2.43 10.57
C THR A 397 5.32 -2.38 11.33
N ALA A 398 6.32 -3.14 10.89
CA ALA A 398 7.69 -3.15 11.42
C ALA A 398 8.62 -2.22 10.63
N ASP A 399 9.52 -1.52 11.32
CA ASP A 399 10.59 -0.74 10.67
C ASP A 399 11.74 -1.64 10.22
N THR A 400 11.66 -2.04 8.96
CA THR A 400 12.65 -2.89 8.27
C THR A 400 13.67 -2.08 7.45
N LYS A 401 13.68 -0.74 7.55
CA LYS A 401 14.44 0.15 6.65
C LYS A 401 15.95 -0.02 6.77
N SER A 402 16.44 -0.32 7.97
CA SER A 402 17.86 -0.61 8.25
C SER A 402 18.31 -2.00 7.78
N MET A 403 17.36 -2.93 7.56
CA MET A 403 17.62 -4.34 7.28
C MET A 403 18.48 -5.05 8.34
N THR A 404 18.55 -4.53 9.57
CA THR A 404 19.31 -5.12 10.68
C THR A 404 18.55 -6.22 11.43
N LYS A 405 17.25 -6.36 11.17
CA LYS A 405 16.32 -7.28 11.84
C LYS A 405 15.33 -7.81 10.80
N THR A 406 15.11 -9.12 10.77
CA THR A 406 14.17 -9.79 9.85
C THR A 406 12.77 -9.86 10.45
N LEU A 407 11.74 -9.91 9.59
CA LEU A 407 10.33 -9.75 9.98
C LEU A 407 9.82 -10.81 10.96
N ASP A 408 10.39 -12.01 10.94
CA ASP A 408 10.14 -13.11 11.87
C ASP A 408 10.67 -12.84 13.30
N GLN A 409 11.51 -11.82 13.49
CA GLN A 409 12.03 -11.40 14.80
C GLN A 409 11.12 -10.38 15.52
N TRP A 410 9.97 -10.01 14.94
CA TRP A 410 8.92 -9.28 15.63
C TRP A 410 7.86 -10.28 16.15
N PRO A 411 7.45 -10.19 17.43
CA PRO A 411 6.43 -11.08 17.98
C PRO A 411 5.08 -10.86 17.29
N GLU A 412 4.29 -11.92 17.12
CA GLU A 412 2.90 -11.75 16.66
C GLU A 412 2.06 -11.07 17.74
N MET A 413 1.16 -10.17 17.34
CA MET A 413 0.32 -9.42 18.25
C MET A 413 -1.01 -10.16 18.47
N LYS A 414 -1.18 -10.72 19.67
CA LYS A 414 -2.47 -11.27 20.13
C LYS A 414 -3.47 -10.14 20.33
N VAL A 415 -4.56 -10.17 19.57
CA VAL A 415 -5.64 -9.18 19.58
C VAL A 415 -6.99 -9.86 19.70
N HIS A 416 -7.84 -9.34 20.59
CA HIS A 416 -9.24 -9.73 20.74
C HIS A 416 -10.14 -8.57 20.29
N ILE A 417 -11.14 -8.85 19.46
CA ILE A 417 -12.09 -7.86 18.92
C ILE A 417 -13.52 -8.26 19.24
N GLU A 418 -14.19 -7.44 20.03
CA GLU A 418 -15.60 -7.53 20.35
C GLU A 418 -16.41 -6.35 19.81
N GLY A 419 -17.74 -6.50 19.81
CA GLY A 419 -18.62 -5.67 18.98
C GLY A 419 -18.62 -6.13 17.52
N GLY A 420 -19.25 -5.32 16.66
CA GLY A 420 -19.39 -5.58 15.22
C GLY A 420 -20.07 -6.92 14.86
N LEU A 421 -19.92 -7.31 13.60
CA LEU A 421 -20.41 -8.58 13.05
C LEU A 421 -19.25 -9.36 12.44
N VAL A 422 -19.23 -10.68 12.65
CA VAL A 422 -18.26 -11.56 12.00
C VAL A 422 -18.76 -11.93 10.61
N ASN A 423 -17.96 -11.61 9.59
CA ASN A 423 -18.08 -12.15 8.24
C ASN A 423 -17.22 -13.42 8.07
N GLY A 424 -16.09 -13.46 8.79
CA GLY A 424 -15.01 -14.41 8.60
C GLY A 424 -14.19 -14.13 7.33
N TYR A 425 -13.11 -14.89 7.17
CA TYR A 425 -12.28 -14.91 5.97
C TYR A 425 -11.63 -16.29 5.79
N TYR A 426 -11.21 -16.63 4.57
CA TYR A 426 -10.42 -17.83 4.32
C TYR A 426 -8.92 -17.54 4.47
N ASP A 427 -8.18 -18.42 5.13
CA ASP A 427 -6.73 -18.32 5.30
C ASP A 427 -6.13 -19.68 4.95
N LEU A 428 -5.33 -19.74 3.89
CA LEU A 428 -4.71 -20.98 3.41
C LEU A 428 -3.87 -21.68 4.50
N ALA A 429 -3.28 -20.91 5.42
CA ALA A 429 -2.46 -21.46 6.50
C ALA A 429 -3.28 -22.05 7.65
N ARG A 430 -4.59 -21.78 7.73
CA ARG A 430 -5.44 -22.14 8.87
C ARG A 430 -6.69 -22.96 8.52
N HIS A 431 -7.19 -22.85 7.29
CA HIS A 431 -8.51 -23.35 6.90
C HIS A 431 -8.44 -24.35 5.73
N ASN A 432 -9.18 -25.46 5.81
CA ASN A 432 -9.33 -26.43 4.72
C ASN A 432 -10.62 -26.19 3.88
N GLU A 433 -10.94 -27.07 2.91
CA GLU A 433 -12.15 -26.96 2.06
C GLU A 433 -13.45 -26.90 2.88
N ALA A 434 -13.53 -27.68 3.96
CA ALA A 434 -14.74 -27.74 4.79
C ALA A 434 -14.95 -26.44 5.56
N ASP A 435 -13.88 -25.87 6.14
CA ASP A 435 -13.91 -24.59 6.85
C ASP A 435 -14.28 -23.46 5.89
N TYR A 436 -13.63 -23.38 4.72
CA TYR A 436 -13.97 -22.43 3.66
C TYR A 436 -15.47 -22.44 3.35
N ARG A 437 -16.04 -23.64 3.15
CA ARG A 437 -17.45 -23.84 2.83
C ARG A 437 -18.41 -23.63 4.01
N ALA A 438 -17.91 -23.58 5.23
CA ALA A 438 -18.68 -23.20 6.41
C ALA A 438 -18.67 -21.68 6.57
N ILE A 439 -17.47 -21.07 6.59
CA ILE A 439 -17.26 -19.62 6.73
C ILE A 439 -17.96 -18.84 5.61
N LEU A 440 -17.77 -19.22 4.34
CA LEU A 440 -18.42 -18.54 3.19
C LEU A 440 -19.96 -18.66 3.23
N ARG A 441 -20.50 -19.69 3.88
CA ARG A 441 -21.95 -19.87 4.02
C ARG A 441 -22.55 -18.91 5.03
N THR A 442 -21.81 -18.62 6.12
CA THR A 442 -22.19 -17.66 7.15
C THR A 442 -21.82 -16.22 6.81
N ALA A 443 -20.90 -16.00 5.85
CA ALA A 443 -20.52 -14.66 5.38
C ALA A 443 -21.73 -13.85 4.87
N LYS A 444 -21.91 -12.67 5.47
CA LYS A 444 -23.03 -11.72 5.27
C LYS A 444 -22.64 -10.43 4.56
N HIS A 445 -21.37 -10.03 4.66
CA HIS A 445 -20.86 -8.84 3.98
C HIS A 445 -20.82 -9.07 2.46
N GLU A 446 -20.92 -7.99 1.67
CA GLU A 446 -20.95 -8.09 0.21
C GLU A 446 -19.62 -8.56 -0.39
N ARG A 447 -18.53 -8.42 0.37
CA ARG A 447 -17.16 -8.86 0.04
C ARG A 447 -16.66 -9.92 1.01
N PHE A 448 -15.78 -10.79 0.53
CA PHE A 448 -15.18 -11.87 1.30
C PHE A 448 -13.67 -11.96 1.04
N THR A 449 -12.88 -11.99 2.11
CA THR A 449 -11.42 -12.05 2.01
C THR A 449 -10.93 -13.50 1.94
N VAL A 450 -10.01 -13.75 1.02
CA VAL A 450 -9.26 -15.01 0.88
C VAL A 450 -7.78 -14.64 0.96
N LYS A 451 -7.05 -15.25 1.90
CA LYS A 451 -5.65 -14.97 2.18
C LYS A 451 -4.79 -16.20 1.87
N GLY A 452 -3.78 -15.99 1.04
CA GLY A 452 -2.70 -16.94 0.76
C GLY A 452 -1.49 -16.67 1.66
N GLY A 453 -0.35 -17.25 1.29
CA GLY A 453 0.93 -16.98 1.93
C GLY A 453 1.52 -15.62 1.55
N GLN A 454 1.25 -15.14 0.33
CA GLN A 454 1.89 -13.95 -0.27
C GLN A 454 0.89 -12.99 -0.95
N SER A 455 -0.38 -13.37 -1.03
CA SER A 455 -1.42 -12.60 -1.71
C SER A 455 -2.76 -12.67 -1.00
N LEU A 456 -3.66 -11.75 -1.34
CA LEU A 456 -5.04 -11.73 -0.86
C LEU A 456 -5.99 -11.44 -2.02
N PHE A 457 -7.17 -12.07 -1.99
CA PHE A 457 -8.32 -11.70 -2.81
C PHE A 457 -9.39 -11.05 -1.92
N ASN A 458 -9.96 -9.93 -2.37
CA ASN A 458 -11.14 -9.29 -1.79
C ASN A 458 -12.21 -9.13 -2.88
N PHE A 459 -12.76 -10.27 -3.33
CA PHE A 459 -13.82 -10.31 -4.34
C PHE A 459 -15.22 -10.31 -3.69
N LYS A 460 -16.27 -10.21 -4.51
CA LYS A 460 -17.64 -10.22 -4.02
C LYS A 460 -18.02 -11.61 -3.49
N THR A 461 -18.73 -11.64 -2.37
CA THR A 461 -19.22 -12.86 -1.71
C THR A 461 -20.08 -13.70 -2.66
N SER A 462 -20.79 -13.07 -3.59
CA SER A 462 -21.53 -13.71 -4.68
C SER A 462 -20.62 -14.40 -5.69
N THR A 463 -19.52 -13.77 -6.09
CA THR A 463 -18.53 -14.31 -7.04
C THR A 463 -17.92 -15.61 -6.51
N TYR A 464 -17.51 -15.67 -5.24
CA TYR A 464 -17.05 -16.93 -4.62
C TYR A 464 -18.13 -18.01 -4.60
N LYS A 465 -19.36 -17.69 -4.19
CA LYS A 465 -20.49 -18.64 -4.14
C LYS A 465 -20.84 -19.21 -5.54
N ASN A 466 -20.53 -18.48 -6.60
CA ASN A 466 -20.75 -18.89 -7.99
C ASN A 466 -19.56 -19.68 -8.57
N VAL A 467 -18.34 -19.14 -8.48
CA VAL A 467 -17.13 -19.68 -9.11
C VAL A 467 -16.49 -20.76 -8.23
N TRP A 468 -16.04 -20.40 -7.03
CA TRP A 468 -15.26 -21.26 -6.14
C TRP A 468 -16.11 -21.91 -5.07
N LYS A 469 -16.86 -22.95 -5.42
CA LYS A 469 -17.65 -23.71 -4.43
C LYS A 469 -16.79 -24.61 -3.52
N ARG A 470 -15.54 -24.88 -3.91
CA ARG A 470 -14.60 -25.82 -3.26
C ARG A 470 -13.13 -25.45 -3.46
N THR A 471 -12.75 -25.06 -4.68
CA THR A 471 -11.35 -25.05 -5.17
C THR A 471 -10.66 -23.68 -5.08
N ILE A 472 -10.96 -22.88 -4.05
CA ILE A 472 -10.35 -21.55 -3.87
C ILE A 472 -8.86 -21.65 -3.52
N ASP A 473 -8.49 -22.69 -2.79
CA ASP A 473 -7.14 -23.10 -2.42
C ASP A 473 -6.19 -23.11 -3.63
N LYS A 474 -6.61 -23.75 -4.73
CA LYS A 474 -5.81 -23.87 -5.95
C LYS A 474 -5.56 -22.49 -6.59
N SER A 475 -6.57 -21.64 -6.62
CA SER A 475 -6.48 -20.30 -7.21
C SER A 475 -5.59 -19.38 -6.40
N ILE A 476 -5.69 -19.38 -5.07
CA ILE A 476 -4.83 -18.56 -4.22
C ILE A 476 -3.38 -19.09 -4.20
N CYS A 477 -3.15 -20.41 -4.21
CA CYS A 477 -1.82 -21.01 -4.34
C CYS A 477 -1.12 -20.65 -5.66
N TRP A 478 -1.84 -20.64 -6.79
CA TRP A 478 -1.29 -20.18 -8.06
C TRP A 478 -0.96 -18.69 -8.03
N PHE A 479 -1.83 -17.85 -7.46
CA PHE A 479 -1.58 -16.41 -7.41
C PHE A 479 -0.49 -16.00 -6.39
N ASP A 480 -0.30 -16.78 -5.32
CA ASP A 480 0.90 -16.73 -4.48
C ASP A 480 2.16 -17.07 -5.29
N SER A 481 2.10 -18.13 -6.11
CA SER A 481 3.22 -18.53 -6.98
C SER A 481 3.57 -17.45 -7.99
N LEU A 482 2.56 -16.87 -8.66
CA LEU A 482 2.67 -15.70 -9.54
C LEU A 482 3.39 -14.54 -8.83
N THR A 483 2.93 -14.18 -7.63
CA THR A 483 3.50 -13.08 -6.84
C THR A 483 4.93 -13.35 -6.38
N VAL A 484 5.31 -14.61 -6.16
CA VAL A 484 6.71 -14.99 -5.91
C VAL A 484 7.53 -14.92 -7.19
N TRP A 485 7.02 -15.44 -8.30
CA TRP A 485 7.69 -15.46 -9.61
C TRP A 485 8.08 -14.06 -10.09
N GLU A 486 7.20 -13.05 -9.97
CA GLU A 486 7.57 -11.66 -10.31
C GLU A 486 8.75 -11.14 -9.48
N LYS A 487 8.71 -11.39 -8.17
CA LYS A 487 9.76 -10.97 -7.21
C LYS A 487 11.07 -11.73 -7.43
N GLU A 488 11.01 -12.96 -7.91
CA GLU A 488 12.18 -13.74 -8.34
C GLU A 488 12.81 -13.12 -9.60
N LEU A 489 12.00 -12.78 -10.61
CA LEU A 489 12.49 -12.13 -11.84
C LEU A 489 13.10 -10.74 -11.58
N MET A 490 12.53 -9.98 -10.64
CA MET A 490 13.08 -8.70 -10.17
C MET A 490 14.41 -8.83 -9.39
N GLY A 491 14.83 -10.06 -9.05
CA GLY A 491 16.02 -10.32 -8.25
C GLY A 491 15.92 -9.83 -6.81
N ILE A 492 14.75 -9.99 -6.15
CA ILE A 492 14.54 -9.50 -4.77
C ILE A 492 14.16 -10.59 -3.76
N CYS A 493 14.14 -11.85 -4.19
CA CYS A 493 13.84 -13.00 -3.33
C CYS A 493 15.11 -13.66 -2.80
N GLU A 494 15.08 -14.09 -1.53
CA GLU A 494 16.10 -14.96 -0.94
C GLU A 494 16.34 -16.25 -1.74
N SER A 495 15.29 -16.81 -2.37
CA SER A 495 15.38 -17.99 -3.23
C SER A 495 16.32 -17.79 -4.44
N VAL A 496 16.44 -16.56 -4.95
CA VAL A 496 17.33 -16.21 -6.08
C VAL A 496 18.73 -15.83 -5.57
N ALA A 497 18.80 -15.01 -4.52
CA ALA A 497 20.05 -14.56 -3.91
C ALA A 497 20.87 -15.70 -3.27
N SER A 498 20.21 -16.76 -2.80
CA SER A 498 20.86 -17.99 -2.30
C SER A 498 21.30 -18.96 -3.41
N GLY A 499 20.96 -18.71 -4.68
CA GLY A 499 21.17 -19.63 -5.79
C GLY A 499 20.18 -20.80 -5.84
N SER A 500 19.19 -20.88 -4.93
CA SER A 500 18.20 -21.97 -4.88
C SER A 500 17.31 -22.09 -6.13
N ARG A 501 17.29 -21.06 -6.98
CA ARG A 501 16.58 -21.01 -8.27
C ARG A 501 17.47 -21.11 -9.51
N ALA A 502 18.78 -21.34 -9.35
CA ALA A 502 19.73 -21.38 -10.47
C ALA A 502 19.52 -22.58 -11.42
N GLY A 503 18.80 -23.62 -10.98
CA GLY A 503 18.48 -24.80 -11.78
C GLY A 503 17.07 -24.79 -12.38
N ALA A 504 16.73 -25.90 -13.05
CA ALA A 504 15.41 -26.12 -13.63
C ALA A 504 14.28 -26.03 -12.58
N PRO A 505 13.09 -25.51 -12.93
CA PRO A 505 12.71 -24.92 -14.22
C PRO A 505 13.00 -23.41 -14.34
N PHE A 506 13.68 -22.78 -13.36
CA PHE A 506 13.71 -21.32 -13.22
C PHE A 506 14.95 -20.65 -13.83
N TYR A 507 16.12 -21.26 -13.66
CA TYR A 507 17.40 -20.78 -14.19
C TYR A 507 17.68 -19.30 -13.87
N ILE A 508 17.47 -18.92 -12.61
CA ILE A 508 17.61 -17.54 -12.14
C ILE A 508 18.43 -17.46 -10.83
N SER A 509 19.38 -16.53 -10.77
CA SER A 509 20.37 -16.41 -9.70
C SER A 509 20.79 -14.95 -9.47
N GLY A 510 21.42 -14.65 -8.33
CA GLY A 510 21.90 -13.29 -8.01
C GLY A 510 20.84 -12.41 -7.34
N GLY A 511 20.95 -11.10 -7.46
CA GLY A 511 20.05 -10.15 -6.81
C GLY A 511 20.20 -10.06 -5.29
N GLU A 512 19.10 -9.70 -4.61
CA GLU A 512 19.09 -9.23 -3.22
C GLU A 512 18.07 -10.00 -2.37
N ALA A 513 18.42 -10.41 -1.16
CA ALA A 513 17.54 -11.19 -0.28
C ALA A 513 16.54 -10.33 0.52
N PHE A 514 15.74 -9.47 -0.15
CA PHE A 514 14.77 -8.61 0.52
C PHE A 514 13.50 -9.33 0.95
N PHE A 515 12.96 -10.19 0.08
CA PHE A 515 11.73 -10.93 0.29
C PHE A 515 12.04 -12.40 0.65
N PRO A 516 11.38 -12.98 1.68
CA PRO A 516 10.40 -12.38 2.58
C PRO A 516 11.01 -11.66 3.81
N LYS A 517 12.35 -11.64 3.94
CA LYS A 517 13.09 -11.24 5.16
C LYS A 517 12.78 -9.85 5.71
N TYR A 518 12.74 -8.86 4.84
CA TYR A 518 12.55 -7.44 5.19
C TYR A 518 11.37 -6.81 4.44
N TYR A 519 10.92 -7.45 3.37
CA TYR A 519 9.74 -7.09 2.60
C TYR A 519 8.81 -8.31 2.54
N ASN A 520 7.59 -8.20 3.07
CA ASN A 520 6.59 -9.27 3.01
C ASN A 520 5.17 -8.79 2.64
N ASN A 521 5.03 -7.53 2.17
CA ASN A 521 3.72 -7.01 1.81
C ASN A 521 3.09 -7.85 0.68
N PRO A 522 1.79 -8.20 0.82
CA PRO A 522 1.12 -9.07 -0.13
C PRO A 522 0.67 -8.32 -1.38
N ASN A 523 0.46 -9.08 -2.46
CA ASN A 523 -0.30 -8.64 -3.62
C ASN A 523 -1.80 -8.71 -3.31
N PHE A 524 -2.55 -7.62 -3.52
CA PHE A 524 -3.96 -7.52 -3.13
C PHE A 524 -4.85 -7.38 -4.37
N ALA A 525 -5.52 -8.48 -4.75
CA ALA A 525 -6.49 -8.50 -5.84
C ALA A 525 -7.90 -8.12 -5.33
N ILE A 526 -8.60 -7.26 -6.07
CA ILE A 526 -9.93 -6.76 -5.69
C ILE A 526 -10.91 -6.84 -6.86
N GLU A 527 -12.19 -7.11 -6.59
CA GLU A 527 -13.23 -7.08 -7.62
C GLU A 527 -13.80 -5.66 -7.73
N GLY A 528 -13.86 -5.13 -8.95
CA GLY A 528 -14.42 -3.80 -9.22
C GLY A 528 -15.94 -3.74 -9.09
N GLU A 529 -16.48 -2.53 -9.12
CA GLU A 529 -17.91 -2.26 -9.19
C GLU A 529 -18.40 -2.13 -10.63
N SER A 530 -19.71 -2.30 -10.85
CA SER A 530 -20.30 -2.26 -12.21
C SER A 530 -20.22 -0.89 -12.89
N THR A 531 -19.72 0.13 -12.19
CA THR A 531 -19.41 1.46 -12.70
C THR A 531 -17.96 1.63 -13.14
N ASP A 532 -17.08 0.68 -12.79
CA ASP A 532 -15.64 0.77 -13.07
C ASP A 532 -15.39 0.40 -14.53
N GLY A 533 -14.86 1.35 -15.31
CA GLY A 533 -14.59 1.17 -16.73
C GLY A 533 -13.34 0.32 -16.98
N GLY A 534 -13.32 -0.43 -18.08
CA GLY A 534 -12.22 -1.34 -18.44
C GLY A 534 -12.45 -2.78 -17.97
N TYR A 535 -11.49 -3.67 -18.26
CA TYR A 535 -11.58 -5.09 -17.93
C TYR A 535 -10.90 -5.43 -16.59
N ALA A 536 -9.71 -4.88 -16.40
CA ALA A 536 -8.93 -4.87 -15.17
C ALA A 536 -8.10 -3.56 -15.13
N ASN A 537 -7.39 -3.30 -14.02
CA ASN A 537 -6.40 -2.24 -13.89
C ASN A 537 -5.47 -2.49 -12.69
N SER A 538 -4.26 -1.95 -12.75
CA SER A 538 -3.32 -1.87 -11.62
C SER A 538 -3.37 -0.50 -10.94
N ALA A 539 -3.08 -0.47 -9.64
CA ALA A 539 -2.97 0.77 -8.86
C ALA A 539 -2.02 0.59 -7.67
N SER A 540 -1.65 1.69 -7.01
CA SER A 540 -0.92 1.59 -5.74
C SER A 540 -1.67 0.69 -4.75
N PHE A 541 -0.93 -0.24 -4.14
CA PHE A 541 -1.36 -1.19 -3.12
C PHE A 541 -2.35 -2.28 -3.57
N ARG A 542 -2.70 -2.39 -4.87
CA ARG A 542 -3.70 -3.37 -5.37
C ARG A 542 -3.73 -3.58 -6.89
N THR A 543 -4.35 -4.68 -7.31
CA THR A 543 -4.79 -4.90 -8.70
C THR A 543 -6.28 -5.21 -8.73
N MET A 544 -7.02 -4.56 -9.63
CA MET A 544 -8.49 -4.60 -9.72
C MET A 544 -8.98 -5.33 -10.97
N TYR A 545 -10.02 -6.14 -10.81
CA TYR A 545 -10.63 -6.93 -11.87
C TYR A 545 -12.13 -6.59 -11.93
N ASN A 546 -12.57 -5.91 -12.99
CA ASN A 546 -13.78 -5.08 -12.93
C ASN A 546 -15.10 -5.86 -13.00
N THR A 547 -15.06 -7.15 -13.33
CA THR A 547 -16.26 -7.99 -13.45
C THR A 547 -16.02 -9.39 -12.91
N SER A 548 -17.09 -10.03 -12.42
CA SER A 548 -17.06 -11.44 -12.02
C SER A 548 -16.68 -12.39 -13.17
N GLY A 549 -16.92 -12.00 -14.42
CA GLY A 549 -16.44 -12.72 -15.60
C GLY A 549 -14.91 -12.65 -15.77
N CYS A 550 -14.32 -11.47 -15.59
CA CYS A 550 -12.88 -11.25 -15.54
C CYS A 550 -12.24 -12.00 -14.36
N VAL A 551 -12.82 -11.88 -13.16
CA VAL A 551 -12.38 -12.66 -11.99
C VAL A 551 -12.45 -14.17 -12.25
N GLN A 552 -13.48 -14.67 -12.92
CA GLN A 552 -13.56 -16.10 -13.26
C GLN A 552 -12.49 -16.52 -14.28
N SER A 553 -12.32 -15.81 -15.40
CA SER A 553 -11.34 -16.21 -16.44
C SER A 553 -9.90 -16.13 -15.95
N SER A 554 -9.57 -15.08 -15.20
CA SER A 554 -8.21 -14.76 -14.75
C SER A 554 -7.76 -15.51 -13.48
N PHE A 555 -8.67 -16.18 -12.76
CA PHE A 555 -8.33 -16.85 -11.50
C PHE A 555 -8.88 -18.29 -11.34
N ASP A 556 -9.89 -18.73 -12.10
CA ASP A 556 -10.48 -20.08 -11.91
C ASP A 556 -9.61 -21.19 -12.54
N VAL A 557 -8.46 -21.46 -11.91
CA VAL A 557 -7.49 -22.51 -12.32
C VAL A 557 -8.10 -23.91 -12.38
N SER A 558 -9.29 -24.13 -11.79
CA SER A 558 -9.97 -25.43 -11.85
C SER A 558 -10.52 -25.75 -13.25
N LYS A 559 -10.79 -24.72 -14.07
CA LYS A 559 -11.26 -24.84 -15.44
C LYS A 559 -10.12 -24.60 -16.43
N THR A 560 -9.12 -25.50 -16.41
CA THR A 560 -7.88 -25.35 -17.18
C THR A 560 -8.07 -25.08 -18.68
N SER A 561 -9.20 -25.47 -19.30
CA SER A 561 -9.53 -25.20 -20.70
C SER A 561 -9.99 -23.77 -21.01
N THR A 562 -10.49 -23.02 -20.01
CA THR A 562 -11.00 -21.63 -20.15
C THR A 562 -10.26 -20.62 -19.28
N PHE A 563 -9.42 -21.10 -18.36
CA PHE A 563 -8.54 -20.27 -17.54
C PHE A 563 -7.47 -19.60 -18.42
N ASP A 564 -7.29 -18.30 -18.22
CA ASP A 564 -6.32 -17.45 -18.92
C ASP A 564 -5.47 -16.70 -17.89
N ASP A 565 -4.20 -17.09 -17.80
CA ASP A 565 -3.22 -16.49 -16.89
C ASP A 565 -2.78 -15.08 -17.32
N TRP A 566 -3.09 -14.62 -18.55
CA TRP A 566 -2.56 -13.36 -19.08
C TRP A 566 -3.02 -12.14 -18.29
N CYS A 567 -4.33 -12.00 -18.07
CA CYS A 567 -4.88 -10.78 -17.48
C CYS A 567 -4.36 -10.54 -16.06
N ALA A 568 -4.33 -11.57 -15.21
CA ALA A 568 -3.76 -11.42 -13.88
C ALA A 568 -2.27 -11.07 -13.93
N ALA A 569 -1.51 -11.71 -14.81
CA ALA A 569 -0.06 -11.52 -14.93
C ALA A 569 0.34 -10.17 -15.54
N HIS A 570 -0.42 -9.67 -16.52
CA HIS A 570 -0.24 -8.35 -17.15
C HIS A 570 -0.48 -7.21 -16.15
N GLU A 571 -1.57 -7.31 -15.39
CA GLU A 571 -1.98 -6.32 -14.42
C GLU A 571 -1.14 -6.33 -13.14
N CYS A 572 -0.58 -7.50 -12.75
CA CYS A 572 0.45 -7.56 -11.72
C CYS A 572 1.80 -7.03 -12.25
N GLY A 573 2.15 -7.33 -13.51
CA GLY A 573 3.38 -6.87 -14.14
C GLY A 573 3.50 -5.34 -14.20
N HIS A 574 2.39 -4.62 -14.38
CA HIS A 574 2.37 -3.15 -14.28
C HIS A 574 2.89 -2.64 -12.94
N ASN A 575 2.63 -3.35 -11.85
CA ASN A 575 3.13 -2.97 -10.52
C ASN A 575 4.66 -3.04 -10.42
N ASN A 576 5.35 -3.73 -11.33
CA ASN A 576 6.76 -4.10 -11.19
C ASN A 576 7.65 -3.64 -12.37
N GLN A 577 7.06 -3.23 -13.50
CA GLN A 577 7.77 -2.91 -14.74
C GLN A 577 8.66 -1.65 -14.70
N LYS A 578 8.41 -0.72 -13.77
CA LYS A 578 8.86 0.69 -13.87
C LYS A 578 10.35 0.92 -14.15
N VAL A 579 11.23 0.00 -13.74
CA VAL A 579 12.68 0.13 -13.96
C VAL A 579 13.13 -0.29 -15.36
N ILE A 580 12.39 -1.18 -16.03
CA ILE A 580 12.69 -1.69 -17.38
C ILE A 580 11.84 -1.03 -18.49
N THR A 581 10.88 -0.19 -18.12
CA THR A 581 10.03 0.56 -19.06
C THR A 581 10.86 1.60 -19.80
N VAL A 582 11.05 1.40 -21.11
CA VAL A 582 11.52 2.44 -22.04
C VAL A 582 10.37 3.34 -22.48
N GLU A 583 10.67 4.45 -23.14
CA GLU A 583 9.65 5.36 -23.68
C GLU A 583 8.64 4.62 -24.59
N GLY A 584 7.33 4.83 -24.40
CA GLY A 584 6.29 4.11 -25.16
C GLY A 584 6.00 2.69 -24.65
N GLY A 585 6.78 2.21 -23.67
CA GLY A 585 6.79 0.83 -23.24
C GLY A 585 5.88 0.50 -22.05
N THR A 586 4.97 1.39 -21.63
CA THR A 586 4.12 1.17 -20.43
C THR A 586 3.19 -0.03 -20.61
N GLU A 587 2.61 -0.24 -21.80
CA GLU A 587 1.80 -1.44 -22.10
C GLU A 587 2.61 -2.63 -22.61
N VAL A 588 3.94 -2.50 -22.68
CA VAL A 588 4.84 -3.45 -23.33
C VAL A 588 5.68 -4.21 -22.30
N SER A 589 6.39 -3.46 -21.46
CA SER A 589 7.45 -3.99 -20.58
C SER A 589 6.92 -4.87 -19.45
N ASN A 590 5.66 -4.70 -19.03
CA ASN A 590 4.98 -5.59 -18.10
C ASN A 590 4.76 -7.00 -18.68
N ASN A 591 4.67 -7.15 -20.01
CA ASN A 591 4.46 -8.46 -20.64
C ASN A 591 5.67 -9.40 -20.54
N LEU A 592 6.84 -8.92 -20.10
CA LEU A 592 7.92 -9.77 -19.61
C LEU A 592 7.43 -10.66 -18.45
N PHE A 593 6.76 -10.06 -17.46
CA PHE A 593 6.15 -10.79 -16.35
C PHE A 593 5.01 -11.68 -16.86
N SER A 594 4.17 -11.20 -17.77
CA SER A 594 3.08 -12.00 -18.36
C SER A 594 3.57 -13.28 -19.02
N ASN A 595 4.62 -13.19 -19.84
CA ASN A 595 5.23 -14.36 -20.47
C ASN A 595 5.96 -15.26 -19.45
N TYR A 596 6.65 -14.69 -18.46
CA TYR A 596 7.32 -15.46 -17.40
C TYR A 596 6.30 -16.28 -16.57
N ILE A 597 5.22 -15.63 -16.13
CA ILE A 597 4.13 -16.26 -15.37
C ILE A 597 3.42 -17.32 -16.23
N ARG A 598 3.13 -17.03 -17.50
CA ARG A 598 2.55 -18.01 -18.45
C ARG A 598 3.45 -19.21 -18.67
N PHE A 599 4.76 -18.98 -18.81
CA PHE A 599 5.74 -20.04 -18.98
C PHE A 599 5.77 -21.00 -17.78
N HIS A 600 5.79 -20.47 -16.55
CA HIS A 600 5.80 -21.28 -15.32
C HIS A 600 4.45 -21.89 -14.95
N THR A 601 3.34 -21.19 -15.24
CA THR A 601 1.96 -21.73 -15.11
C THR A 601 1.77 -22.95 -16.02
N GLY A 602 2.45 -22.98 -17.17
CA GLY A 602 2.67 -24.22 -17.93
C GLY A 602 1.52 -24.67 -18.81
N LEU A 603 0.49 -23.83 -19.01
CA LEU A 603 -0.73 -24.20 -19.74
C LEU A 603 -0.76 -23.71 -21.20
N ILE A 604 -0.15 -22.55 -21.46
CA ILE A 604 -0.20 -21.83 -22.74
C ILE A 604 1.25 -21.47 -23.12
N THR A 605 1.57 -21.42 -24.41
CA THR A 605 2.84 -20.87 -24.93
C THR A 605 2.87 -19.34 -24.82
N SER A 606 4.06 -18.72 -24.80
CA SER A 606 4.20 -17.26 -24.68
C SER A 606 3.49 -16.48 -25.80
N SER A 607 3.21 -15.20 -25.58
CA SER A 607 2.54 -14.33 -26.56
C SER A 607 3.54 -13.44 -27.33
N GLY A 608 3.06 -12.84 -28.42
CA GLY A 608 3.76 -11.83 -29.21
C GLY A 608 4.14 -12.29 -30.63
N SER A 609 4.58 -11.37 -31.47
CA SER A 609 4.82 -11.57 -32.90
C SER A 609 5.91 -12.63 -33.18
N PRO A 610 5.90 -13.30 -34.34
CA PRO A 610 7.01 -14.14 -34.79
C PRO A 610 8.18 -13.29 -35.34
N LEU A 611 9.39 -13.85 -35.40
CA LEU A 611 10.59 -13.17 -35.91
C LEU A 611 10.40 -12.58 -37.32
N ALA A 612 9.66 -13.26 -38.19
CA ALA A 612 9.34 -12.76 -39.54
C ALA A 612 8.68 -11.37 -39.53
N THR A 613 7.77 -11.10 -38.58
CA THR A 613 7.14 -9.78 -38.43
C THR A 613 8.16 -8.71 -37.99
N ILE A 614 9.10 -9.08 -37.12
CA ILE A 614 10.16 -8.18 -36.62
C ILE A 614 11.12 -7.80 -37.76
N MET A 615 11.38 -8.74 -38.66
CA MET A 615 12.22 -8.54 -39.84
C MET A 615 11.52 -7.72 -40.93
N ASP A 616 10.21 -7.87 -41.09
CA ASP A 616 9.39 -6.98 -41.93
C ASP A 616 9.36 -5.54 -41.38
N GLU A 617 9.29 -5.36 -40.06
CA GLU A 617 9.40 -4.04 -39.39
C GLU A 617 10.80 -3.43 -39.55
N TYR A 618 11.86 -4.23 -39.34
CA TYR A 618 13.24 -3.82 -39.56
C TYR A 618 13.50 -3.38 -41.02
N ALA A 619 13.03 -4.15 -42.00
CA ALA A 619 13.16 -3.82 -43.43
C ALA A 619 12.39 -2.56 -43.88
N ARG A 620 11.57 -1.98 -43.01
CA ARG A 620 10.90 -0.69 -43.18
C ARG A 620 11.57 0.46 -42.41
N HIS A 621 12.68 0.20 -41.70
CA HIS A 621 13.29 1.14 -40.73
C HIS A 621 12.29 1.58 -39.66
N GLU A 622 11.44 0.66 -39.19
CA GLU A 622 10.39 0.97 -38.22
C GLU A 622 11.00 1.06 -36.79
N PRO A 623 10.97 2.24 -36.13
CA PRO A 623 11.55 2.41 -34.81
C PRO A 623 10.81 1.56 -33.76
N PHE A 624 11.52 1.13 -32.71
CA PHE A 624 10.94 0.24 -31.67
C PHE A 624 9.56 0.71 -31.19
N PHE A 625 9.44 2.00 -30.87
CA PHE A 625 8.29 2.62 -30.21
C PHE A 625 7.03 2.77 -31.10
N THR A 626 7.14 2.56 -32.43
CA THR A 626 5.98 2.61 -33.34
C THR A 626 5.41 1.23 -33.67
N ARG A 627 6.18 0.16 -33.40
CA ARG A 627 5.80 -1.22 -33.71
C ARG A 627 4.64 -1.70 -32.84
N SER A 628 4.02 -2.80 -33.24
CA SER A 628 2.92 -3.38 -32.47
C SER A 628 3.37 -3.80 -31.06
N LEU A 629 2.46 -3.74 -30.08
CA LEU A 629 2.68 -4.23 -28.71
C LEU A 629 3.13 -5.71 -28.69
N ASN A 630 2.58 -6.52 -29.59
CA ASN A 630 2.97 -7.92 -29.79
C ASN A 630 4.40 -8.07 -30.29
N SER A 631 4.89 -7.13 -31.10
CA SER A 631 6.28 -7.12 -31.56
C SER A 631 7.19 -6.68 -30.42
N GLN A 632 6.93 -5.50 -29.84
CA GLN A 632 7.80 -4.90 -28.82
C GLN A 632 8.00 -5.79 -27.56
N MET A 633 6.99 -6.55 -27.13
CA MET A 633 7.12 -7.43 -25.95
C MET A 633 8.13 -8.57 -26.15
N ARG A 634 8.37 -9.02 -27.39
CA ARG A 634 9.26 -10.16 -27.67
C ARG A 634 10.72 -9.82 -27.44
N MET A 635 11.14 -8.56 -27.56
CA MET A 635 12.50 -8.12 -27.24
C MET A 635 12.87 -8.50 -25.79
N TYR A 636 12.01 -8.14 -24.83
CA TYR A 636 12.19 -8.52 -23.43
C TYR A 636 12.15 -10.04 -23.23
N TRP A 637 11.23 -10.74 -23.92
CA TRP A 637 11.13 -12.18 -23.76
C TRP A 637 12.34 -12.95 -24.36
N GLN A 638 12.87 -12.53 -25.51
CA GLN A 638 14.09 -13.14 -26.10
C GLN A 638 15.30 -13.00 -25.19
N LEU A 639 15.47 -11.84 -24.52
CA LEU A 639 16.50 -11.67 -23.48
C LEU A 639 16.32 -12.69 -22.35
N TYR A 640 15.08 -13.00 -21.93
CA TYR A 640 14.82 -14.04 -20.93
C TYR A 640 15.14 -15.44 -21.45
N LEU A 641 14.68 -15.78 -22.66
CA LEU A 641 14.95 -17.08 -23.28
C LEU A 641 16.45 -17.36 -23.39
N TYR A 642 17.23 -16.39 -23.87
CA TYR A 642 18.66 -16.54 -24.13
C TYR A 642 19.49 -16.57 -22.84
N TYR A 643 19.33 -15.58 -21.97
CA TYR A 643 20.16 -15.51 -20.77
C TYR A 643 19.74 -16.52 -19.68
N HIS A 644 18.44 -16.80 -19.51
CA HIS A 644 17.96 -17.69 -18.47
C HIS A 644 17.70 -19.12 -18.97
N LEU A 645 16.77 -19.33 -19.91
CA LEU A 645 16.39 -20.71 -20.29
C LEU A 645 17.48 -21.45 -21.07
N ALA A 646 18.20 -20.76 -21.96
CA ALA A 646 19.41 -21.27 -22.59
C ALA A 646 20.67 -21.13 -21.71
N GLN A 647 20.55 -20.53 -20.51
CA GLN A 647 21.57 -20.47 -19.46
C GLN A 647 22.85 -19.67 -19.80
N HIS A 648 22.80 -18.72 -20.75
CA HIS A 648 23.97 -17.88 -21.11
C HIS A 648 24.38 -16.92 -19.96
N ASN A 649 23.42 -16.45 -19.16
CA ASN A 649 23.65 -15.66 -17.94
C ASN A 649 22.42 -15.72 -17.01
N THR A 650 22.35 -16.70 -16.11
CA THR A 650 21.21 -16.88 -15.19
C THR A 650 21.02 -15.73 -14.18
N SER A 651 21.94 -14.77 -14.10
CA SER A 651 21.82 -13.55 -13.30
C SER A 651 21.35 -12.31 -14.06
N PHE A 652 21.13 -12.40 -15.37
CA PHE A 652 20.88 -11.25 -16.24
C PHE A 652 19.73 -10.35 -15.75
N TYR A 653 18.50 -10.87 -15.61
CA TYR A 653 17.38 -10.03 -15.16
C TYR A 653 17.53 -9.53 -13.71
N PRO A 654 17.87 -10.37 -12.71
CA PRO A 654 18.13 -9.91 -11.35
C PRO A 654 19.11 -8.72 -11.24
N GLU A 655 20.24 -8.77 -11.94
CA GLU A 655 21.22 -7.68 -11.91
C GLU A 655 20.81 -6.49 -12.79
N LEU A 656 20.09 -6.69 -13.91
CA LEU A 656 19.53 -5.60 -14.72
C LEU A 656 18.46 -4.81 -13.94
N PHE A 657 17.55 -5.51 -13.26
CA PHE A 657 16.54 -4.90 -12.39
C PHE A 657 17.21 -4.11 -11.25
N LYS A 658 18.28 -4.64 -10.65
CA LYS A 658 19.05 -3.96 -9.61
C LYS A 658 19.78 -2.71 -10.13
N ALA A 659 20.53 -2.83 -11.23
CA ALA A 659 21.23 -1.72 -11.85
C ALA A 659 20.27 -0.57 -12.25
N LEU A 660 19.06 -0.90 -12.72
CA LEU A 660 18.02 0.08 -13.06
C LEU A 660 17.20 0.58 -11.86
N ARG A 661 17.26 -0.08 -10.68
CA ARG A 661 16.81 0.52 -9.40
C ARG A 661 17.79 1.59 -8.90
N GLU A 662 19.09 1.32 -9.05
CA GLU A 662 20.20 2.18 -8.60
C GLU A 662 20.43 3.38 -9.55
N ASP A 663 20.35 3.16 -10.86
CA ASP A 663 20.55 4.17 -11.91
C ASP A 663 19.35 4.20 -12.91
N PRO A 664 18.16 4.71 -12.51
CA PRO A 664 16.92 4.59 -13.28
C PRO A 664 16.93 5.24 -14.66
N LEU A 665 16.04 4.78 -15.55
CA LEU A 665 15.79 5.40 -16.85
C LEU A 665 15.08 6.75 -16.69
N THR A 666 15.44 7.73 -17.51
CA THR A 666 14.90 9.10 -17.50
C THR A 666 14.09 9.36 -18.76
N LEU A 667 12.83 8.92 -18.76
CA LEU A 667 11.94 8.94 -19.92
C LEU A 667 11.60 10.37 -20.37
N TYR A 668 11.58 10.58 -21.68
CA TYR A 668 11.16 11.80 -22.43
C TYR A 668 11.91 13.11 -22.13
N SER A 669 12.48 13.26 -20.95
CA SER A 669 13.23 14.46 -20.50
C SER A 669 14.71 14.38 -20.84
N SER A 670 15.25 13.18 -21.06
CA SER A 670 16.60 12.93 -21.59
C SER A 670 16.64 12.63 -23.09
N ASN A 671 15.46 12.38 -23.70
CA ASN A 671 15.25 11.83 -25.05
C ASN A 671 15.99 10.52 -25.40
N THR A 672 16.75 9.92 -24.47
CA THR A 672 17.66 8.81 -24.74
C THR A 672 17.58 7.71 -23.67
N GLY A 673 16.46 7.60 -22.95
CA GLY A 673 16.22 6.57 -21.94
C GLY A 673 16.32 5.16 -22.53
N CYS A 674 15.72 4.95 -23.70
CA CYS A 674 15.87 3.75 -24.51
C CYS A 674 17.33 3.37 -24.83
N LEU A 675 18.19 4.34 -25.19
CA LEU A 675 19.61 4.08 -25.44
C LEU A 675 20.38 3.80 -24.14
N LYS A 676 19.97 4.39 -23.00
CA LYS A 676 20.51 4.01 -21.69
C LYS A 676 20.14 2.56 -21.34
N PHE A 677 18.91 2.12 -21.65
CA PHE A 677 18.50 0.73 -21.49
C PHE A 677 19.37 -0.22 -22.33
N VAL A 678 19.62 0.10 -23.61
CA VAL A 678 20.56 -0.64 -24.48
C VAL A 678 21.94 -0.80 -23.81
N ARG A 679 22.52 0.31 -23.34
CA ARG A 679 23.83 0.28 -22.66
C ARG A 679 23.82 -0.57 -21.40
N LYS A 680 22.79 -0.45 -20.56
CA LYS A 680 22.64 -1.25 -19.33
C LYS A 680 22.43 -2.74 -19.62
N VAL A 681 21.73 -3.10 -20.68
CA VAL A 681 21.61 -4.50 -21.11
C VAL A 681 22.97 -5.06 -21.54
N CYS A 682 23.73 -4.34 -22.39
CA CYS A 682 25.06 -4.79 -22.83
C CYS A 682 26.06 -4.86 -21.66
N GLU A 683 25.99 -3.92 -20.71
CA GLU A 683 26.79 -3.91 -19.48
C GLU A 683 26.52 -5.13 -18.60
N ILE A 684 25.26 -5.52 -18.38
CA ILE A 684 24.93 -6.68 -17.55
C ILE A 684 25.17 -8.01 -18.29
N ALA A 685 25.02 -8.03 -19.61
CA ALA A 685 25.36 -9.18 -20.45
C ALA A 685 26.88 -9.40 -20.60
N GLN A 686 27.69 -8.32 -20.59
CA GLN A 686 29.07 -8.29 -21.08
C GLN A 686 29.21 -8.68 -22.57
N GLU A 687 28.13 -8.45 -23.34
CA GLU A 687 28.01 -8.76 -24.78
C GLU A 687 27.64 -7.49 -25.58
N ASP A 688 28.25 -7.32 -26.77
CA ASP A 688 27.89 -6.28 -27.74
C ASP A 688 26.64 -6.72 -28.53
N LEU A 689 25.46 -6.29 -28.06
CA LEU A 689 24.17 -6.62 -28.67
C LEU A 689 23.75 -5.64 -29.78
N THR A 690 24.71 -5.04 -30.50
CA THR A 690 24.43 -4.09 -31.60
C THR A 690 23.42 -4.64 -32.61
N GLU A 691 23.58 -5.88 -33.09
CA GLU A 691 22.71 -6.42 -34.14
C GLU A 691 21.29 -6.74 -33.62
N PHE A 692 21.17 -7.20 -32.38
CA PHE A 692 19.89 -7.41 -31.70
C PHE A 692 19.11 -6.09 -31.58
N PHE A 693 19.72 -5.05 -31.04
CA PHE A 693 19.05 -3.75 -30.91
C PHE A 693 18.82 -3.03 -32.24
N ARG A 694 19.60 -3.35 -33.29
CA ARG A 694 19.36 -2.90 -34.67
C ARG A 694 18.08 -3.49 -35.24
N ILE A 695 17.88 -4.82 -35.21
CA ILE A 695 16.63 -5.42 -35.74
C ILE A 695 15.39 -4.99 -34.95
N TRP A 696 15.56 -4.69 -33.65
CA TRP A 696 14.52 -4.13 -32.80
C TRP A 696 14.23 -2.63 -33.04
N GLY A 697 15.01 -1.92 -33.86
CA GLY A 697 14.74 -0.54 -34.24
C GLY A 697 15.08 0.50 -33.17
N PHE A 698 16.07 0.22 -32.31
CA PHE A 698 16.59 1.20 -31.33
C PHE A 698 17.57 2.21 -31.95
N PHE A 699 18.11 1.92 -33.13
CA PHE A 699 19.14 2.72 -33.80
C PHE A 699 18.61 3.48 -35.02
N GLU A 700 17.31 3.79 -35.04
CA GLU A 700 16.68 4.66 -36.03
C GLU A 700 16.63 6.10 -35.49
N PRO A 701 17.16 7.11 -36.21
CA PRO A 701 17.18 8.48 -35.74
C PRO A 701 15.78 9.10 -35.73
N LEU A 702 15.41 9.72 -34.60
CA LEU A 702 14.11 10.36 -34.38
C LEU A 702 14.27 11.88 -34.28
N ASN A 703 13.35 12.63 -34.89
CA ASN A 703 13.31 14.09 -34.81
C ASN A 703 11.91 14.57 -34.42
N ASN A 704 11.74 14.97 -33.15
CA ASN A 704 10.48 15.42 -32.57
C ASN A 704 9.31 14.44 -32.85
N HIS A 705 9.60 13.14 -32.80
CA HIS A 705 8.67 12.07 -33.08
C HIS A 705 7.65 11.95 -31.94
N VAL A 706 6.37 11.74 -32.28
CA VAL A 706 5.29 11.66 -31.29
C VAL A 706 5.09 10.22 -30.84
N VAL A 707 5.35 9.95 -29.56
CA VAL A 707 5.03 8.65 -28.92
C VAL A 707 3.83 8.86 -28.02
N ASN A 708 2.76 8.10 -28.24
CA ASN A 708 1.55 8.17 -27.43
C ASN A 708 1.59 7.09 -26.33
N ASP A 709 1.88 7.51 -25.10
CA ASP A 709 1.99 6.63 -23.93
C ASP A 709 1.27 7.29 -22.75
N TYR A 710 -0.01 6.95 -22.56
CA TYR A 710 -0.94 7.65 -21.66
C TYR A 710 -1.02 9.18 -21.91
N GLY A 711 -0.64 9.63 -23.11
CA GLY A 711 -0.50 11.02 -23.50
C GLY A 711 0.53 11.18 -24.62
N ALA A 712 0.46 12.29 -25.37
CA ALA A 712 1.41 12.58 -26.43
C ALA A 712 2.73 13.13 -25.87
N HIS A 713 3.79 12.34 -25.98
CA HIS A 713 5.17 12.73 -25.68
C HIS A 713 5.96 12.93 -26.98
N TYR A 714 7.07 13.67 -26.91
CA TYR A 714 7.91 13.98 -28.05
C TYR A 714 9.33 13.48 -27.79
N MET A 715 9.95 12.84 -28.78
CA MET A 715 11.29 12.25 -28.69
C MET A 715 12.18 12.67 -29.84
N THR A 716 13.46 12.91 -29.53
CA THR A 716 14.51 13.19 -30.51
C THR A 716 15.76 12.38 -30.19
N VAL A 717 16.07 11.40 -31.04
CA VAL A 717 17.27 10.55 -30.94
C VAL A 717 18.15 10.90 -32.14
N THR A 718 19.30 11.53 -31.91
CA THR A 718 20.16 11.93 -33.02
C THR A 718 21.09 10.79 -33.44
N GLN A 719 21.61 10.87 -34.66
CA GLN A 719 22.66 9.96 -35.11
C GLN A 719 23.91 10.02 -34.19
N SER A 720 24.16 11.17 -33.53
CA SER A 720 25.27 11.27 -32.58
C SER A 720 25.01 10.45 -31.31
N ASP A 721 23.77 10.39 -30.82
CA ASP A 721 23.41 9.62 -29.62
C ASP A 721 23.53 8.12 -29.89
N ILE A 722 23.11 7.70 -31.10
CA ILE A 722 23.27 6.35 -31.61
C ILE A 722 24.76 6.00 -31.74
N ASN A 723 25.55 6.82 -32.43
CA ASN A 723 26.98 6.58 -32.64
C ASN A 723 27.76 6.51 -31.32
N ASN A 724 27.45 7.38 -30.35
CA ASN A 724 28.03 7.33 -29.01
C ASN A 724 27.66 6.03 -28.30
N THR A 725 26.39 5.62 -28.37
CA THR A 725 25.91 4.35 -27.79
C THR A 725 26.62 3.14 -28.41
N LEU A 726 26.78 3.11 -29.73
CA LEU A 726 27.50 2.05 -30.46
C LEU A 726 28.99 2.01 -30.06
N ALA A 727 29.64 3.16 -29.91
CA ALA A 727 31.02 3.25 -29.46
C ALA A 727 31.18 2.78 -27.99
N GLU A 728 30.20 3.04 -27.14
CA GLU A 728 30.18 2.58 -25.74
C GLU A 728 29.94 1.07 -25.62
N ILE A 729 29.01 0.47 -26.37
CA ILE A 729 28.73 -0.98 -26.27
C ILE A 729 29.75 -1.84 -27.03
N GLY A 730 30.42 -1.28 -28.05
CA GLY A 730 31.48 -1.96 -28.81
C GLY A 730 32.76 -2.28 -28.01
N GLN A 731 32.81 -1.95 -26.72
CA GLN A 731 33.86 -2.42 -25.80
C GLN A 731 33.65 -3.87 -25.32
N TYR A 732 32.43 -4.39 -25.42
CA TYR A 732 32.05 -5.72 -24.94
C TYR A 732 32.34 -6.81 -25.98
N SER A 733 32.23 -8.08 -25.55
CA SER A 733 32.51 -9.21 -26.43
C SER A 733 31.42 -9.39 -27.50
N LYS A 734 31.84 -9.59 -28.76
CA LYS A 734 30.92 -9.79 -29.87
C LYS A 734 30.44 -11.24 -29.96
N LYS A 735 29.22 -11.49 -29.45
CA LYS A 735 28.43 -12.72 -29.66
C LYS A 735 27.15 -12.36 -30.42
N ASN A 736 27.26 -12.22 -31.73
CA ASN A 736 26.39 -11.27 -32.43
C ASN A 736 25.09 -11.83 -33.02
N PHE A 737 24.90 -13.16 -33.11
CA PHE A 737 23.79 -13.72 -33.91
C PHE A 737 22.90 -14.75 -33.22
N GLU A 738 23.38 -15.54 -32.26
CA GLU A 738 22.59 -16.59 -31.57
C GLU A 738 21.23 -16.05 -31.05
N ILE A 739 21.26 -14.99 -30.25
CA ILE A 739 20.07 -14.36 -29.65
C ILE A 739 19.02 -13.89 -30.68
N LEU A 740 19.39 -13.68 -31.95
CA LEU A 740 18.46 -13.22 -32.98
C LEU A 740 17.45 -14.31 -33.38
N PHE A 741 17.83 -15.58 -33.25
CA PHE A 741 17.02 -16.72 -33.71
C PHE A 741 16.13 -17.33 -32.61
N ILE A 742 16.40 -17.02 -31.34
CA ILE A 742 15.80 -17.73 -30.22
C ILE A 742 14.29 -17.50 -30.09
N GLU A 743 13.57 -18.59 -29.91
CA GLU A 743 12.11 -18.64 -29.83
C GLU A 743 11.66 -19.80 -28.93
N ASP A 744 10.48 -19.71 -28.33
CA ASP A 744 9.92 -20.77 -27.48
C ASP A 744 8.71 -21.47 -28.10
N ARG A 745 8.41 -21.18 -29.37
CA ARG A 745 7.25 -21.68 -30.13
C ARG A 745 7.62 -22.25 -31.51
N ALA A 746 8.91 -22.49 -31.76
CA ALA A 746 9.37 -23.16 -32.98
C ALA A 746 8.99 -24.66 -32.97
N ASP A 747 8.90 -25.29 -31.80
CA ASP A 747 8.35 -26.63 -31.60
C ASP A 747 7.39 -26.70 -30.38
N TYR A 748 6.74 -27.85 -30.18
CA TYR A 748 5.77 -28.11 -29.13
C TYR A 748 6.37 -28.11 -27.71
N VAL A 749 6.14 -27.02 -26.98
CA VAL A 749 6.40 -27.00 -25.54
C VAL A 749 5.37 -27.86 -24.79
N LEU A 750 5.86 -28.67 -23.85
CA LEU A 750 5.03 -29.55 -23.03
C LEU A 750 4.52 -28.85 -21.76
N THR A 751 3.38 -29.31 -21.26
CA THR A 751 2.78 -28.89 -19.99
C THR A 751 3.67 -29.27 -18.83
N THR A 752 3.61 -28.48 -17.76
CA THR A 752 4.21 -28.80 -16.46
C THR A 752 3.18 -29.46 -15.53
N ASP A 753 3.65 -30.08 -14.46
CA ASP A 753 2.80 -30.68 -13.41
C ASP A 753 2.13 -29.64 -12.49
N PHE A 754 2.28 -28.33 -12.77
CA PHE A 754 1.85 -27.25 -11.88
C PHE A 754 0.31 -27.10 -11.80
N LEU A 755 -0.40 -27.14 -12.94
CA LEU A 755 -1.88 -27.14 -13.00
C LEU A 755 -2.47 -28.33 -13.78
N THR A 756 -1.65 -29.12 -14.46
CA THR A 756 -2.05 -30.22 -15.34
C THR A 756 -1.13 -31.42 -15.17
N THR A 757 -1.40 -32.55 -15.82
CA THR A 757 -0.37 -33.59 -16.00
C THR A 757 0.70 -33.07 -16.96
N ALA A 758 1.97 -33.24 -16.62
CA ALA A 758 3.09 -32.94 -17.50
C ALA A 758 3.09 -33.80 -18.78
N GLY A 759 3.83 -33.34 -19.79
CA GLY A 759 4.09 -34.10 -21.01
C GLY A 759 2.97 -34.06 -22.08
N LYS A 760 1.94 -33.22 -21.91
CA LYS A 760 0.95 -32.92 -22.95
C LYS A 760 1.37 -31.65 -23.69
N LYS A 761 0.89 -31.42 -24.91
CA LYS A 761 1.11 -30.13 -25.60
C LYS A 761 0.43 -28.99 -24.83
N ARG A 762 1.13 -27.87 -24.63
CA ARG A 762 0.50 -26.62 -24.17
C ARG A 762 -0.51 -26.13 -25.20
N ARG A 763 -1.43 -25.23 -24.80
CA ARG A 763 -2.23 -24.49 -25.77
C ARG A 763 -1.34 -23.51 -26.53
N GLU A 764 -1.44 -23.57 -27.84
CA GLU A 764 -0.75 -22.69 -28.78
C GLU A 764 -1.43 -21.31 -28.78
N SER A 765 -0.68 -20.29 -28.36
CA SER A 765 -1.02 -18.86 -28.51
C SER A 765 -0.90 -18.41 -29.97
N GLU A 766 0.16 -18.88 -30.63
CA GLU A 766 0.40 -18.91 -32.07
C GLU A 766 0.73 -20.36 -32.43
N LYS A 767 0.40 -20.82 -33.65
CA LYS A 767 0.62 -22.24 -34.00
C LYS A 767 2.09 -22.54 -34.25
N VAL A 768 2.53 -23.74 -33.87
CA VAL A 768 3.84 -24.27 -34.26
C VAL A 768 3.98 -24.23 -35.80
N GLY A 769 5.14 -23.78 -36.29
CA GLY A 769 5.39 -23.46 -37.70
C GLY A 769 4.99 -22.04 -38.13
N GLN A 770 4.34 -21.23 -37.28
CA GLN A 770 4.14 -19.79 -37.54
C GLN A 770 5.22 -18.92 -36.88
N CYS A 771 5.92 -19.45 -35.87
CA CYS A 771 6.98 -18.75 -35.14
C CYS A 771 8.42 -19.12 -35.59
N GLY A 772 8.55 -20.05 -36.53
CA GLY A 772 9.83 -20.61 -36.99
C GLY A 772 9.72 -22.12 -37.25
N ASP A 773 10.76 -22.67 -37.86
CA ASP A 773 11.01 -24.10 -38.06
C ASP A 773 12.27 -24.59 -37.31
N VAL A 774 13.10 -23.67 -36.82
CA VAL A 774 14.32 -23.88 -36.02
C VAL A 774 14.44 -22.78 -34.94
N GLY A 775 15.40 -22.92 -34.02
CA GLY A 775 15.68 -21.91 -33.00
C GLY A 775 14.82 -22.04 -31.76
N GLN A 776 14.36 -23.25 -31.43
CA GLN A 776 13.68 -23.50 -30.16
C GLN A 776 14.69 -23.29 -29.02
N PHE A 777 14.31 -22.64 -27.92
CA PHE A 777 15.24 -22.29 -26.83
C PHE A 777 16.02 -23.48 -26.24
N THR A 778 15.52 -24.71 -26.38
CA THR A 778 16.19 -25.95 -26.00
C THR A 778 17.41 -26.27 -26.85
N ASP A 779 17.43 -25.83 -28.10
CA ASP A 779 18.49 -26.11 -29.09
C ASP A 779 19.78 -25.35 -28.76
N PHE A 780 19.64 -24.23 -28.03
CA PHE A 780 20.73 -23.39 -27.52
C PHE A 780 21.45 -24.01 -26.32
N LEU A 781 20.91 -25.08 -25.72
CA LEU A 781 21.58 -25.76 -24.62
C LEU A 781 22.83 -26.51 -25.14
N PRO A 782 23.95 -26.55 -24.39
CA PRO A 782 25.19 -27.16 -24.86
C PRO A 782 25.02 -28.60 -25.38
N GLY A 783 25.26 -28.79 -26.68
CA GLY A 783 25.15 -30.09 -27.36
C GLY A 783 23.73 -30.56 -27.66
N ALA A 784 22.71 -29.71 -27.55
CA ALA A 784 21.32 -30.06 -27.85
C ALA A 784 20.98 -30.01 -29.35
N CYS A 785 21.53 -29.04 -30.09
CA CYS A 785 21.33 -28.93 -31.54
C CYS A 785 22.41 -29.72 -32.33
N ALA A 786 21.99 -30.31 -33.44
CA ALA A 786 22.90 -30.92 -34.42
C ALA A 786 23.46 -29.85 -35.39
N PRO A 787 24.69 -30.02 -35.92
CA PRO A 787 25.25 -29.11 -36.91
C PRO A 787 24.36 -28.96 -38.15
N SER A 788 24.28 -27.75 -38.70
CA SER A 788 23.40 -27.45 -39.82
C SER A 788 23.93 -27.97 -41.15
N SER A 789 23.01 -28.47 -41.97
CA SER A 789 23.29 -28.78 -43.36
C SER A 789 22.08 -28.47 -44.22
N TYR A 790 22.19 -27.44 -45.06
CA TYR A 790 21.10 -26.93 -45.88
C TYR A 790 21.52 -26.68 -47.33
N THR A 791 20.53 -26.75 -48.20
CA THR A 791 20.55 -26.12 -49.54
C THR A 791 19.32 -25.24 -49.70
N TYR A 792 19.35 -24.25 -50.59
CA TYR A 792 18.18 -23.42 -50.88
C TYR A 792 17.75 -23.43 -52.35
N LEU A 793 16.44 -23.32 -52.57
CA LEU A 793 15.85 -22.85 -53.82
C LEU A 793 15.39 -21.40 -53.63
N GLN A 794 15.46 -20.61 -54.70
CA GLN A 794 15.06 -19.20 -54.69
C GLN A 794 14.17 -18.88 -55.89
N ALA A 795 13.04 -18.22 -55.62
CA ALA A 795 12.15 -17.63 -56.60
C ALA A 795 11.89 -16.16 -56.21
N ASP A 796 12.47 -15.22 -56.97
CA ASP A 796 12.51 -13.79 -56.64
C ASP A 796 13.01 -13.52 -55.20
N SER A 797 12.13 -13.05 -54.31
CA SER A 797 12.43 -12.77 -52.90
C SER A 797 12.23 -13.98 -51.98
N LEU A 798 11.55 -15.04 -52.45
CA LEU A 798 11.24 -16.23 -51.66
C LEU A 798 12.42 -17.21 -51.66
N TYR A 799 12.85 -17.59 -50.47
CA TYR A 799 13.81 -18.67 -50.22
C TYR A 799 13.08 -19.87 -49.60
N ALA A 800 13.38 -21.06 -50.11
CA ALA A 800 12.89 -22.33 -49.59
C ALA A 800 14.09 -23.24 -49.32
N LEU A 801 14.34 -23.52 -48.04
CA LEU A 801 15.49 -24.26 -47.55
C LEU A 801 15.13 -25.73 -47.32
N SER A 802 16.02 -26.63 -47.71
CA SER A 802 15.92 -28.06 -47.47
C SER A 802 17.15 -28.53 -46.71
N GLY A 803 16.94 -29.10 -45.52
CA GLY A 803 18.01 -29.45 -44.58
C GLY A 803 17.52 -29.56 -43.13
N GLU A 804 18.46 -29.84 -42.23
CA GLU A 804 18.25 -30.06 -40.79
C GLU A 804 19.41 -29.47 -39.96
N GLY A 805 19.23 -29.39 -38.64
CA GLY A 805 20.20 -28.79 -37.71
C GLY A 805 20.15 -27.25 -37.68
N GLY A 806 21.04 -26.67 -36.87
CA GLY A 806 21.20 -25.22 -36.69
C GLY A 806 20.11 -24.53 -35.87
N LEU A 807 20.45 -23.31 -35.43
CA LEU A 807 19.59 -22.39 -34.68
C LEU A 807 18.78 -21.46 -35.60
N GLY A 808 19.30 -21.13 -36.78
CA GLY A 808 18.66 -20.18 -37.69
C GLY A 808 19.46 -19.89 -38.95
N PHE A 809 18.97 -18.92 -39.73
CA PHE A 809 19.47 -18.57 -41.05
C PHE A 809 19.81 -17.07 -41.12
N LEU A 810 21.01 -16.76 -41.60
CA LEU A 810 21.58 -15.43 -41.67
C LEU A 810 21.86 -15.07 -43.13
N ALA A 811 21.49 -13.86 -43.56
CA ALA A 811 21.93 -13.31 -44.84
C ALA A 811 22.92 -12.16 -44.61
N LEU A 812 24.01 -12.20 -45.37
CA LEU A 812 25.03 -11.15 -45.45
C LEU A 812 25.03 -10.54 -46.85
N ASP A 813 25.47 -9.29 -46.96
CA ASP A 813 25.75 -8.66 -48.25
C ASP A 813 27.08 -9.16 -48.87
N GLN A 814 27.52 -8.54 -49.97
CA GLN A 814 28.76 -8.93 -50.63
C GLN A 814 30.04 -8.53 -49.85
N ASN A 815 29.95 -7.59 -48.91
CA ASN A 815 31.02 -7.14 -48.02
C ASN A 815 31.09 -7.95 -46.70
N ASP A 816 30.23 -8.95 -46.55
CA ASP A 816 30.04 -9.75 -45.33
C ASP A 816 29.39 -8.95 -44.17
N ASP A 817 28.69 -7.85 -44.48
CA ASP A 817 27.90 -7.08 -43.52
C ASP A 817 26.53 -7.73 -43.26
N PHE A 818 26.05 -7.63 -42.01
CA PHE A 818 24.74 -8.14 -41.58
C PHE A 818 23.58 -7.43 -42.29
N VAL A 819 22.64 -8.18 -42.88
CA VAL A 819 21.44 -7.60 -43.50
C VAL A 819 20.11 -8.28 -43.17
N PHE A 820 20.06 -9.57 -42.79
CA PHE A 820 18.78 -10.26 -42.51
C PHE A 820 18.95 -11.52 -41.66
N VAL A 821 17.95 -11.87 -40.82
CA VAL A 821 17.81 -13.19 -40.20
C VAL A 821 16.46 -13.84 -40.52
N ALA A 822 16.40 -15.16 -40.48
CA ALA A 822 15.18 -15.94 -40.42
C ALA A 822 15.37 -17.16 -39.52
N ASN A 823 14.28 -17.66 -38.92
CA ASN A 823 14.24 -18.95 -38.23
C ASN A 823 13.21 -19.91 -38.84
N ALA A 824 12.61 -19.55 -39.98
CA ALA A 824 11.76 -20.42 -40.80
C ALA A 824 12.53 -20.91 -42.03
N LYS A 825 12.24 -22.12 -42.51
CA LYS A 825 12.82 -22.70 -43.74
C LYS A 825 12.19 -22.13 -45.01
N HIS A 826 11.05 -21.43 -44.89
CA HIS A 826 10.39 -20.72 -45.98
C HIS A 826 10.20 -19.26 -45.59
N PHE A 827 10.90 -18.33 -46.26
CA PHE A 827 10.84 -16.91 -45.93
C PHE A 827 11.10 -16.03 -47.16
N CYS A 828 10.59 -14.80 -47.10
CA CYS A 828 10.87 -13.76 -48.08
C CYS A 828 11.90 -12.79 -47.51
N ILE A 829 12.95 -12.47 -48.28
CA ILE A 829 13.80 -11.31 -47.97
C ILE A 829 13.22 -10.09 -48.72
N PRO A 830 12.79 -9.03 -48.00
CA PRO A 830 12.22 -7.84 -48.65
C PRO A 830 13.20 -7.18 -49.63
N THR A 831 12.70 -6.71 -50.77
CA THR A 831 13.56 -6.10 -51.81
C THR A 831 14.21 -4.79 -51.38
N SER A 832 13.81 -4.20 -50.24
CA SER A 832 14.49 -3.05 -49.61
C SER A 832 15.83 -3.43 -48.96
N ILE A 833 16.00 -4.69 -48.56
CA ILE A 833 17.24 -5.22 -47.97
C ILE A 833 18.32 -5.41 -49.05
N GLY A 834 17.93 -5.89 -50.24
CA GLY A 834 18.84 -6.05 -51.38
C GLY A 834 18.53 -7.25 -52.26
N ARG A 835 19.49 -7.58 -53.13
CA ARG A 835 19.55 -8.80 -53.94
C ARG A 835 20.99 -9.34 -53.90
N ASP A 836 21.18 -10.56 -54.38
CA ASP A 836 22.49 -11.22 -54.48
C ASP A 836 23.21 -11.29 -53.12
N LEU A 837 22.57 -11.95 -52.15
CA LEU A 837 23.03 -12.11 -50.77
C LEU A 837 23.72 -13.46 -50.56
N LYS A 838 24.67 -13.52 -49.63
CA LYS A 838 25.26 -14.77 -49.13
C LYS A 838 24.39 -15.28 -48.00
N LEU A 839 23.94 -16.54 -48.07
CA LEU A 839 23.07 -17.14 -47.06
C LEU A 839 23.85 -18.16 -46.23
N TYR A 840 23.71 -18.11 -44.92
CA TYR A 840 24.38 -18.99 -43.96
C TYR A 840 23.35 -19.63 -43.02
N SER A 841 23.60 -20.87 -42.59
CA SER A 841 22.99 -21.43 -41.39
C SER A 841 23.93 -21.25 -40.20
N TYR A 842 23.36 -21.06 -39.01
CA TYR A 842 24.09 -20.76 -37.78
C TYR A 842 23.91 -21.88 -36.75
N ASP A 843 24.98 -22.34 -36.12
CA ASP A 843 25.00 -23.49 -35.22
C ASP A 843 25.19 -23.11 -33.74
N ALA A 844 24.81 -24.03 -32.85
CA ALA A 844 24.83 -23.82 -31.40
C ALA A 844 26.25 -23.80 -30.77
N ASP A 845 27.30 -24.03 -31.55
CA ASP A 845 28.69 -23.84 -31.14
C ASP A 845 29.27 -22.49 -31.61
N GLY A 846 28.44 -21.61 -32.18
CA GLY A 846 28.82 -20.32 -32.73
C GLY A 846 29.41 -20.38 -34.15
N SER A 847 29.48 -21.57 -34.75
CA SER A 847 29.90 -21.73 -36.15
C SER A 847 28.76 -21.42 -37.14
N TRP A 848 29.13 -21.23 -38.40
CA TRP A 848 28.21 -20.90 -39.48
C TRP A 848 28.65 -21.52 -40.80
N HIS A 849 27.68 -21.92 -41.61
CA HIS A 849 27.89 -22.69 -42.84
C HIS A 849 27.17 -22.04 -44.02
N GLU A 850 27.89 -21.78 -45.12
CA GLU A 850 27.30 -21.20 -46.33
C GLU A 850 26.29 -22.18 -46.94
N ILE A 851 25.03 -21.74 -47.04
CA ILE A 851 23.95 -22.51 -47.65
C ILE A 851 24.06 -22.37 -49.16
N THR A 852 24.40 -23.45 -49.83
CA THR A 852 24.53 -23.44 -51.29
C THR A 852 23.17 -23.51 -51.99
N ARG A 853 23.05 -22.84 -53.13
CA ARG A 853 21.86 -22.94 -53.99
C ARG A 853 21.81 -24.35 -54.58
N ALA A 854 20.68 -25.04 -54.42
CA ALA A 854 20.47 -26.34 -55.04
C ALA A 854 20.56 -26.21 -56.58
N GLY A 855 21.27 -27.13 -57.23
CA GLY A 855 21.34 -27.19 -58.69
C GLY A 855 19.96 -27.49 -59.28
N ASN A 856 19.66 -26.91 -60.45
CA ASN A 856 18.40 -27.13 -61.16
C ASN A 856 18.21 -28.62 -61.49
N GLY A 857 17.32 -29.30 -60.74
CA GLY A 857 16.90 -30.69 -60.95
C GLY A 857 15.40 -30.78 -61.22
#